data_AF-A0A2T1CLP5-F1
#
_entry.id   AF-A0A2T1CLP5-F1
#
_cell.length_a   1.000
_cell.length_b   1.000
_cell.length_c   1.000
_cell.angle_alpha   90.00
_cell.angle_beta   90.00
_cell.angle_gamma   90.00
#
_symmetry.space_group_name_H-M   'P 1'
#
loop_
_entity.id
_entity.type
_entity.pdbx_description
1 polymer ?
#
loop_
_entity_poly.entity_id
_entity_poly.type
_entity_poly.pdbx_seq_one_letter_code
_entity_poly.pdbx_strand_id
1 'polypeptide(L)'
;MQKYLRLAKLVKLIPEAIALIIILNTVQTRELFYICSLLIIYALILRLVWNSAIIIHGLGHTTAIALADRELSAFNLTNILEHQNIETVLKSLLPCNKIFIPILSPYLLISPSPYLASGKTTYTKIKASGGIFFNLSLAIFFFWYADNLFSQTLSVANLLIAVSSLSDLQAFRTGVADCFYCGNFGLIALRQPDDGNLLLPTRMLDIAQQMAQETEVRGEQAGGGLVIGRNGDRNVFVGKKIVKQKRGNLTKSLEAAFALIRNQAIAAGVKPPKASVMGIWHYRYATSGAVPSELETHWHEWMGERNEKVWQFKEQKWRCATKNVHHRITHNGDFASWQIFNQNVDYTTLGLWLERVLDTPNATQGDSPKIAGMMDLLVTQGMWYPSVRLAYQQAIASSIEAAFDGQKPTAAASNTAPREQDLNIWAEIFEQIYTLELSNLEQDAWQINPDSLKYSSNLRQNLLQALENHSSTVNWSKLQTISLIQFTLQAFFDNDVYRANQIFISQAQGSFGLVTASTLAESELVLCAKGQPLTIGFNWSQDYMVYASEPAAVDRVLLNKPQSFRLDLSPQSGEVAKVTAKDLIVYSLSQQQELGKQDLKDRWISMEDHPYLSHIRLSTPEKPDPIANDINSIPRLLHEIKTDWQNPTSLNRRSADYLIYLLTEKVQRFEKKQRLMFQAGLISQIRTMPTTDLLITGEENSLWLGEKFAQDLTVVFPFLNIVTTSANQLLQQLDRGFGQLNLGRDSLVLAITQSGQTFSTVKVINIFDYLCNQGIIGEIFILTGELSSFINSIQGKGGLTTITNSAFLNNDNDRRDRVFINGSDRTIAEPSTVTVAAALQTLTELLFYLAKQMRHDFPLSNPLGMTLTSESLMVLAMMKEDFLNKNVVQIIGTTAQGESIKSITKQRLCDRGRYWANHVTETPLAWAIHALYILISVGWAIPFGHALPLVKTLSGLLFNLVNLSTDITQLLAPIIALADITFYIFGAWLWTLGIRYYQGRQLLARIGKRTLVIGDVTWVNQLLQAYVSKLFSLSYGIATIEVHSANPQNHLLHTFGHRVVRGTLIWLGIPDGRRGQQQQAVENAVIMTGKQANGIKNLNIGAEIVAVGQNPAIARQGFSQSLILNSNNDGIYFRNPAVTEQKEQIEQLRESCFGASERLLASYVFFWALAKKVASFPLLKYEYWKSQSRTKVMTTAAPVEGLDLNQLDERSRQEAQMRKCV
;
A
#
# COMPACT_ATOMS: atom_id res chain seq x y z
N MET A 1 28.74 14.88 -9.87
CA MET A 1 28.60 15.86 -8.76
C MET A 1 29.35 17.18 -9.02
N GLN A 2 30.62 17.18 -9.43
CA GLN A 2 31.39 18.42 -9.71
C GLN A 2 30.86 19.30 -10.86
N LYS A 3 30.26 18.74 -11.92
CA LYS A 3 29.61 19.53 -13.00
C LYS A 3 28.36 20.28 -12.52
N TYR A 4 27.64 19.76 -11.53
CA TYR A 4 26.42 20.39 -10.96
C TYR A 4 26.73 21.51 -9.96
N LEU A 5 27.86 21.40 -9.24
CA LEU A 5 28.38 22.46 -8.36
C LEU A 5 28.81 23.72 -9.12
N ARG A 6 29.21 23.60 -10.40
CA ARG A 6 29.53 24.74 -11.26
C ARG A 6 28.28 25.51 -11.72
N LEU A 7 27.17 24.81 -12.03
CA LEU A 7 25.90 25.46 -12.41
C LEU A 7 25.25 26.24 -11.25
N ALA A 8 25.30 25.71 -10.03
CA ALA A 8 24.71 26.37 -8.84
C ALA A 8 25.38 27.70 -8.48
N LYS A 9 26.69 27.86 -8.80
CA LYS A 9 27.40 29.13 -8.61
C LYS A 9 27.00 30.19 -9.64
N LEU A 10 26.57 29.78 -10.84
CA LEU A 10 26.15 30.69 -11.92
C LEU A 10 24.77 31.31 -11.69
N VAL A 11 23.85 30.63 -10.98
CA VAL A 11 22.49 31.13 -10.71
C VAL A 11 22.49 32.45 -9.92
N LYS A 12 23.47 32.64 -9.02
CA LYS A 12 23.60 33.87 -8.22
C LYS A 12 24.03 35.09 -9.02
N LEU A 13 24.52 34.89 -10.24
CA LEU A 13 25.05 35.92 -11.13
C LEU A 13 24.08 36.27 -12.27
N ILE A 14 22.87 35.69 -12.30
CA ILE A 14 21.91 35.91 -13.39
C ILE A 14 21.50 37.38 -13.49
N PRO A 15 21.10 38.08 -12.39
CA PRO A 15 20.77 39.50 -12.46
C PRO A 15 21.96 40.36 -12.94
N GLU A 16 23.17 40.03 -12.49
CA GLU A 16 24.40 40.73 -12.88
C GLU A 16 24.77 40.47 -14.35
N ALA A 17 24.56 39.24 -14.85
CA ALA A 17 24.79 38.91 -16.25
C ALA A 17 23.81 39.64 -17.17
N ILE A 18 22.53 39.74 -16.77
CA ILE A 18 21.51 40.51 -17.51
C ILE A 18 21.86 42.01 -17.48
N ALA A 19 22.22 42.56 -16.31
CA ALA A 19 22.66 43.94 -16.18
C ALA A 19 23.90 44.25 -17.06
N LEU A 20 24.87 43.33 -17.11
CA LEU A 20 26.05 43.47 -17.97
C LEU A 20 25.68 43.45 -19.45
N ILE A 21 24.79 42.56 -19.88
CA ILE A 21 24.29 42.50 -21.26
C ILE A 21 23.57 43.81 -21.64
N ILE A 22 22.74 44.36 -20.74
CA ILE A 22 22.05 45.64 -20.95
C ILE A 22 23.07 46.76 -21.16
N ILE A 23 24.11 46.85 -20.32
CA ILE A 23 25.13 47.91 -20.40
C ILE A 23 25.95 47.78 -21.69
N LEU A 24 26.38 46.57 -22.03
CA LEU A 24 27.16 46.29 -23.24
C LEU A 24 26.40 46.66 -24.53
N ASN A 25 25.06 46.64 -24.49
CA ASN A 25 24.22 47.00 -25.62
C ASN A 25 23.75 48.47 -25.63
N THR A 26 23.86 49.19 -24.51
CA THR A 26 23.31 50.56 -24.37
C THR A 26 24.37 51.65 -24.26
N VAL A 27 25.59 51.33 -23.82
CA VAL A 27 26.64 52.31 -23.53
C VAL A 27 27.79 52.18 -24.52
N GLN A 28 28.10 53.25 -25.25
CA GLN A 28 29.23 53.32 -26.20
C GLN A 28 30.57 53.73 -25.55
N THR A 29 30.57 54.12 -24.27
CA THR A 29 31.77 54.61 -23.57
C THR A 29 32.66 53.44 -23.14
N ARG A 30 33.99 53.64 -23.14
CA ARG A 30 34.98 52.63 -22.70
C ARG A 30 35.50 52.87 -21.28
N GLU A 31 34.88 53.80 -20.53
CA GLU A 31 35.32 54.10 -19.17
C GLU A 31 34.84 53.04 -18.18
N LEU A 32 35.80 52.26 -17.67
CA LEU A 32 35.55 51.11 -16.81
C LEU A 32 34.78 51.48 -15.53
N PHE A 33 35.06 52.64 -14.94
CA PHE A 33 34.39 53.10 -13.72
C PHE A 33 32.89 53.35 -13.93
N TYR A 34 32.52 53.91 -15.08
CA TYR A 34 31.14 54.18 -15.45
C TYR A 34 30.36 52.86 -15.72
N ILE A 35 30.98 51.92 -16.43
CA ILE A 35 30.43 50.58 -16.68
C ILE A 35 30.19 49.83 -15.37
N CYS A 36 31.17 49.83 -14.45
CA CYS A 36 31.05 49.17 -13.14
C CYS A 36 29.95 49.80 -12.27
N SER A 37 29.79 51.13 -12.31
CA SER A 37 28.74 51.83 -11.56
C SER A 37 27.35 51.51 -12.09
N LEU A 38 27.17 51.51 -13.41
CA LEU A 38 25.91 51.11 -14.05
C LEU A 38 25.58 49.64 -13.77
N LEU A 39 26.58 48.75 -13.72
CA LEU A 39 26.37 47.32 -13.43
C LEU A 39 25.75 47.10 -12.06
N ILE A 40 26.26 47.82 -11.05
CA ILE A 40 25.71 47.76 -9.69
C ILE A 40 24.28 48.31 -9.64
N ILE A 41 24.03 49.44 -10.31
CA ILE A 41 22.71 50.08 -10.35
C ILE A 41 21.68 49.17 -11.03
N TYR A 42 21.98 48.66 -12.23
CA TYR A 42 21.07 47.78 -12.95
C TYR A 42 20.86 46.44 -12.23
N ALA A 43 21.91 45.85 -11.63
CA ALA A 43 21.76 44.63 -10.84
C ALA A 43 20.85 44.85 -9.62
N LEU A 44 20.99 45.99 -8.93
CA LEU A 44 20.12 46.36 -7.81
C LEU A 44 18.66 46.52 -8.25
N ILE A 45 18.43 47.22 -9.37
CA ILE A 45 17.08 47.43 -9.93
C ILE A 45 16.43 46.09 -10.33
N LEU A 46 17.15 45.23 -11.06
CA LEU A 46 16.64 43.91 -11.46
C LEU A 46 16.27 43.04 -10.25
N ARG A 47 17.11 43.05 -9.21
CA ARG A 47 16.85 42.32 -7.96
C ARG A 47 15.67 42.89 -7.19
N LEU A 48 15.51 44.21 -7.16
CA LEU A 48 14.37 44.88 -6.54
C LEU A 48 13.05 44.56 -7.26
N VAL A 49 13.06 44.64 -8.59
CA VAL A 49 11.92 44.28 -9.44
C VAL A 49 11.52 42.82 -9.21
N TRP A 50 12.48 41.91 -9.17
CA TRP A 50 12.21 40.49 -8.94
C TRP A 50 11.61 40.21 -7.56
N ASN A 51 12.16 40.80 -6.50
CA ASN A 51 11.61 40.65 -5.15
C ASN A 51 10.22 41.29 -5.02
N SER A 52 9.98 42.43 -5.69
CA SER A 52 8.65 43.05 -5.70
C SER A 52 7.59 42.13 -6.28
N ALA A 53 7.89 41.40 -7.36
CA ALA A 53 6.96 40.47 -7.97
C ALA A 53 6.59 39.28 -7.05
N ILE A 54 7.50 38.81 -6.19
CA ILE A 54 7.23 37.79 -5.16
C ILE A 54 6.31 38.38 -4.06
N ILE A 55 6.62 39.59 -3.61
CA ILE A 55 5.83 40.29 -2.59
C ILE A 55 4.40 40.54 -3.07
N ILE A 56 4.24 40.90 -4.35
CA ILE A 56 2.93 41.10 -4.99
C ILE A 56 2.16 39.78 -5.06
N HIS A 57 2.83 38.66 -5.32
CA HIS A 57 2.22 37.33 -5.33
C HIS A 57 1.71 36.93 -3.94
N GLY A 58 2.55 37.10 -2.92
CA GLY A 58 2.18 36.87 -1.52
C GLY A 58 1.05 37.79 -1.03
N LEU A 59 1.05 39.06 -1.46
CA LEU A 59 -0.03 40.01 -1.20
C LEU A 59 -1.35 39.57 -1.83
N GLY A 60 -1.31 39.05 -3.06
CA GLY A 60 -2.49 38.54 -3.77
C GLY A 60 -3.11 37.35 -3.04
N HIS A 61 -2.30 36.39 -2.58
CA HIS A 61 -2.80 35.29 -1.77
C HIS A 61 -3.32 35.74 -0.41
N THR A 62 -2.60 36.64 0.26
CA THR A 62 -2.99 37.19 1.56
C THR A 62 -4.35 37.89 1.48
N THR A 63 -4.56 38.67 0.42
CA THR A 63 -5.83 39.36 0.15
C THR A 63 -6.95 38.36 -0.12
N ALA A 64 -6.68 37.32 -0.93
CA ALA A 64 -7.67 36.30 -1.23
C ALA A 64 -8.05 35.47 0.02
N ILE A 65 -7.09 35.15 0.90
CA ILE A 65 -7.33 34.48 2.18
C ILE A 65 -8.16 35.38 3.10
N ALA A 66 -7.78 36.64 3.28
CA ALA A 66 -8.50 37.58 4.14
C ALA A 66 -9.98 37.75 3.72
N LEU A 67 -10.22 37.85 2.41
CA LEU A 67 -11.57 37.98 1.85
C LEU A 67 -12.38 36.69 1.93
N ALA A 68 -11.78 35.54 1.60
CA ALA A 68 -12.48 34.26 1.56
C ALA A 68 -12.74 33.67 2.95
N ASP A 69 -11.82 33.85 3.90
CA ASP A 69 -11.91 33.29 5.26
C ASP A 69 -12.49 34.30 6.27
N ARG A 70 -12.73 35.54 5.83
CA ARG A 70 -13.18 36.70 6.64
C ARG A 70 -12.26 37.00 7.82
N GLU A 71 -10.96 36.80 7.64
CA GLU A 71 -9.94 36.97 8.67
C GLU A 71 -8.91 38.02 8.26
N LEU A 72 -9.07 39.25 8.77
CA LEU A 72 -8.13 40.34 8.50
C LEU A 72 -6.72 40.09 9.07
N SER A 73 -6.58 39.16 10.03
CA SER A 73 -5.30 38.71 10.58
C SER A 73 -4.37 38.05 9.55
N ALA A 74 -4.92 37.65 8.39
CA ALA A 74 -4.11 37.17 7.27
C ALA A 74 -3.17 38.26 6.72
N PHE A 75 -3.53 39.56 6.83
CA PHE A 75 -2.67 40.69 6.47
C PHE A 75 -1.56 40.91 7.49
N ASN A 76 -0.57 40.04 7.46
CA ASN A 76 0.67 40.21 8.20
C ASN A 76 1.88 40.11 7.25
N LEU A 77 2.98 40.71 7.68
CA LEU A 77 4.20 40.82 6.88
C LEU A 77 4.76 39.45 6.49
N THR A 78 4.63 38.45 7.37
CA THR A 78 5.08 37.07 7.12
C THR A 78 4.34 36.46 5.93
N ASN A 79 3.03 36.67 5.84
CA ASN A 79 2.20 36.16 4.75
C ASN A 79 2.46 36.89 3.43
N ILE A 80 2.63 38.22 3.47
CA ILE A 80 2.94 39.03 2.29
C ILE A 80 4.31 38.64 1.70
N LEU A 81 5.28 38.30 2.55
CA LEU A 81 6.60 37.82 2.15
C LEU A 81 6.64 36.31 1.86
N GLU A 82 5.50 35.62 1.85
CA GLU A 82 5.41 34.17 1.64
C GLU A 82 6.34 33.37 2.56
N HIS A 83 6.37 33.75 3.84
CA HIS A 83 7.22 33.19 4.89
C HIS A 83 8.73 33.31 4.64
N GLN A 84 9.17 34.15 3.70
CA GLN A 84 10.58 34.50 3.58
C GLN A 84 10.99 35.43 4.73
N ASN A 85 12.16 35.16 5.32
CA ASN A 85 12.74 36.07 6.31
C ASN A 85 13.12 37.39 5.62
N ILE A 86 12.71 38.53 6.20
CA ILE A 86 13.00 39.88 5.69
C ILE A 86 14.51 40.12 5.50
N GLU A 87 15.35 39.54 6.36
CA GLU A 87 16.81 39.59 6.24
C GLU A 87 17.29 38.88 4.96
N THR A 88 16.63 37.80 4.56
CA THR A 88 16.94 37.07 3.32
C THR A 88 16.51 37.86 2.10
N VAL A 89 15.34 38.50 2.14
CA VAL A 89 14.86 39.38 1.07
C VAL A 89 15.82 40.57 0.90
N LEU A 90 16.21 41.23 1.98
CA LEU A 90 17.16 42.35 1.96
C LEU A 90 18.55 41.92 1.47
N LYS A 91 19.06 40.78 1.94
CA LYS A 91 20.34 40.21 1.45
C LYS A 91 20.29 39.87 -0.03
N SER A 92 19.13 39.50 -0.58
CA SER A 92 18.98 39.17 -1.99
C SER A 92 19.06 40.39 -2.92
N LEU A 93 18.87 41.60 -2.39
CA LEU A 93 19.01 42.86 -3.14
C LEU A 93 20.47 43.20 -3.44
N LEU A 94 21.40 42.73 -2.60
CA LEU A 94 22.82 42.95 -2.79
C LEU A 94 23.34 42.12 -3.99
N PRO A 95 24.18 42.70 -4.88
CA PRO A 95 24.75 41.96 -6.00
C PRO A 95 25.47 40.68 -5.57
N CYS A 96 25.45 39.67 -6.44
CA CYS A 96 26.07 38.35 -6.25
C CYS A 96 25.52 37.50 -5.07
N ASN A 97 24.52 38.00 -4.33
CA ASN A 97 23.82 37.22 -3.32
C ASN A 97 22.74 36.32 -3.94
N LYS A 98 22.29 35.33 -3.17
CA LYS A 98 21.24 34.39 -3.60
C LYS A 98 19.93 35.13 -3.81
N ILE A 99 19.26 34.86 -4.92
CA ILE A 99 17.89 35.29 -5.20
C ILE A 99 17.04 34.06 -5.57
N PHE A 100 15.79 34.02 -5.14
CA PHE A 100 14.89 32.92 -5.42
C PHE A 100 14.42 32.96 -6.87
N ILE A 101 14.71 31.93 -7.66
CA ILE A 101 14.22 31.80 -9.05
C ILE A 101 13.49 30.45 -9.17
N PRO A 102 12.14 30.44 -9.37
CA PRO A 102 11.29 29.24 -9.29
C PRO A 102 11.69 28.07 -10.20
N ILE A 103 12.20 28.35 -11.40
CA ILE A 103 12.50 27.35 -12.45
C ILE A 103 13.97 26.84 -12.38
N LEU A 104 14.86 27.61 -11.75
CA LEU A 104 16.32 27.36 -11.76
C LEU A 104 16.87 26.93 -10.39
N SER A 105 16.00 26.72 -9.40
CA SER A 105 16.37 26.27 -8.04
C SER A 105 16.01 24.80 -7.78
N PRO A 106 16.65 23.79 -8.43
CA PRO A 106 16.36 22.38 -8.18
C PRO A 106 17.04 21.82 -6.90
N TYR A 107 17.61 22.67 -6.04
CA TYR A 107 18.29 22.25 -4.79
C TYR A 107 17.33 22.28 -3.59
N LEU A 108 16.52 21.24 -3.47
CA LEU A 108 15.53 20.98 -2.42
C LEU A 108 16.13 20.59 -1.04
N LEU A 109 17.29 21.13 -0.64
CA LEU A 109 17.94 20.73 0.62
C LEU A 109 18.52 21.86 1.50
N ILE A 110 18.58 23.14 1.09
CA ILE A 110 19.30 24.17 1.90
C ILE A 110 18.62 25.56 2.01
N SER A 111 17.47 25.84 1.38
CA SER A 111 16.70 27.07 1.71
C SER A 111 15.19 26.86 1.50
N PRO A 112 14.33 27.36 2.42
CA PRO A 112 12.89 27.20 2.29
C PRO A 112 12.39 27.96 1.05
N SER A 113 11.65 27.28 0.19
CA SER A 113 10.88 27.95 -0.86
C SER A 113 9.85 28.87 -0.21
N PRO A 114 9.52 30.03 -0.81
CA PRO A 114 8.36 30.80 -0.36
C PRO A 114 7.12 29.91 -0.37
N TYR A 115 6.33 30.00 0.69
CA TYR A 115 5.07 29.28 0.83
C TYR A 115 4.07 30.11 1.63
N LEU A 116 2.79 29.89 1.39
CA LEU A 116 1.72 30.48 2.17
C LEU A 116 0.68 29.40 2.49
N ALA A 117 0.29 29.29 3.75
CA ALA A 117 -0.78 28.40 4.17
C ALA A 117 -2.13 28.92 3.63
N SER A 118 -3.01 28.02 3.18
CA SER A 118 -4.29 28.38 2.53
C SER A 118 -5.37 28.93 3.48
N GLY A 119 -5.09 29.08 4.78
CA GLY A 119 -6.11 29.37 5.79
C GLY A 119 -7.11 28.21 5.95
N LYS A 120 -8.41 28.52 6.07
CA LYS A 120 -9.49 27.52 6.13
C LYS A 120 -9.55 26.71 4.81
N THR A 121 -10.15 25.53 4.77
CA THR A 121 -10.18 24.73 3.51
C THR A 121 -11.27 25.15 2.53
N THR A 122 -12.22 25.99 2.96
CA THR A 122 -13.27 26.61 2.14
C THR A 122 -12.67 27.55 1.10
N TYR A 123 -13.19 27.54 -0.14
CA TYR A 123 -12.76 28.42 -1.24
C TYR A 123 -11.28 28.32 -1.64
N THR A 124 -10.63 27.16 -1.43
CA THR A 124 -9.22 26.90 -1.79
C THR A 124 -8.88 27.30 -3.24
N LYS A 125 -9.82 27.14 -4.18
CA LYS A 125 -9.64 27.59 -5.57
C LYS A 125 -9.46 29.11 -5.69
N ILE A 126 -10.29 29.88 -4.99
CA ILE A 126 -10.25 31.35 -5.00
C ILE A 126 -8.95 31.86 -4.35
N LYS A 127 -8.55 31.23 -3.25
CA LYS A 127 -7.31 31.57 -2.53
C LYS A 127 -6.05 31.22 -3.29
N ALA A 128 -6.06 30.08 -3.99
CA ALA A 128 -4.98 29.70 -4.91
C ALA A 128 -4.88 30.67 -6.11
N SER A 129 -6.00 31.20 -6.62
CA SER A 129 -5.94 32.19 -7.72
C SER A 129 -5.45 33.59 -7.30
N GLY A 130 -5.37 33.89 -6.00
CA GLY A 130 -5.06 35.24 -5.49
C GLY A 130 -3.73 35.80 -5.96
N GLY A 131 -2.62 35.08 -5.72
CA GLY A 131 -1.28 35.53 -6.15
C GLY A 131 -1.15 35.62 -7.67
N ILE A 132 -1.63 34.60 -8.39
CA ILE A 132 -1.64 34.57 -9.86
C ILE A 132 -2.38 35.79 -10.42
N PHE A 133 -3.56 36.10 -9.89
CA PHE A 133 -4.38 37.21 -10.38
C PHE A 133 -3.67 38.56 -10.18
N PHE A 134 -3.09 38.81 -9.00
CA PHE A 134 -2.38 40.06 -8.71
C PHE A 134 -1.16 40.25 -9.61
N ASN A 135 -0.36 39.20 -9.80
CA ASN A 135 0.80 39.24 -10.69
C ASN A 135 0.39 39.44 -12.16
N LEU A 136 -0.70 38.80 -12.63
CA LEU A 136 -1.20 39.00 -13.98
C LEU A 136 -1.77 40.41 -14.17
N SER A 137 -2.54 40.93 -13.22
CA SER A 137 -3.08 42.30 -13.28
C SER A 137 -1.96 43.33 -13.36
N LEU A 138 -0.90 43.17 -12.57
CA LEU A 138 0.23 44.08 -12.59
C LEU A 138 1.08 43.92 -13.85
N ALA A 139 1.30 42.68 -14.31
CA ALA A 139 2.01 42.42 -15.56
C ALA A 139 1.30 43.06 -16.75
N ILE A 140 -0.03 42.94 -16.82
CA ILE A 140 -0.86 43.58 -17.85
C ILE A 140 -0.78 45.10 -17.73
N PHE A 141 -0.96 45.67 -16.54
CA PHE A 141 -0.89 47.12 -16.34
C PHE A 141 0.42 47.72 -16.86
N PHE A 142 1.58 47.17 -16.48
CA PHE A 142 2.87 47.67 -16.94
C PHE A 142 3.23 47.29 -18.38
N PHE A 143 2.58 46.27 -18.95
CA PHE A 143 2.73 45.92 -20.36
C PHE A 143 2.21 47.02 -21.28
N TRP A 144 1.13 47.71 -20.87
CA TRP A 144 0.57 48.85 -21.61
C TRP A 144 1.40 50.15 -21.48
N TYR A 145 2.35 50.21 -20.54
CA TYR A 145 3.25 51.36 -20.30
C TYR A 145 4.74 51.00 -20.49
N ALA A 146 5.02 50.02 -21.36
CA ALA A 146 6.32 49.41 -21.55
C ALA A 146 7.33 50.25 -22.37
N ASP A 147 7.29 51.58 -22.26
CA ASP A 147 8.18 52.49 -23.00
C ASP A 147 9.59 52.58 -22.40
N ASN A 148 9.82 51.98 -21.23
CA ASN A 148 11.13 51.92 -20.60
C ASN A 148 11.46 50.53 -20.04
N LEU A 149 12.76 50.27 -19.91
CA LEU A 149 13.32 49.00 -19.46
C LEU A 149 12.81 48.57 -18.07
N PHE A 150 12.47 49.54 -17.21
CA PHE A 150 11.95 49.26 -15.87
C PHE A 150 10.54 48.65 -15.94
N SER A 151 9.62 49.25 -16.69
CA SER A 151 8.27 48.72 -16.92
C SER A 151 8.32 47.34 -17.59
N GLN A 152 9.18 47.16 -18.59
CA GLN A 152 9.37 45.87 -19.28
C GLN A 152 9.86 44.77 -18.33
N THR A 153 10.85 45.08 -17.48
CA THR A 153 11.36 44.14 -16.48
C THR A 153 10.29 43.77 -15.45
N LEU A 154 9.49 44.75 -15.01
CA LEU A 154 8.43 44.53 -14.04
C LEU A 154 7.32 43.63 -14.59
N SER A 155 6.92 43.84 -15.86
CA SER A 155 5.97 42.95 -16.55
C SER A 155 6.51 41.54 -16.70
N VAL A 156 7.78 41.37 -17.11
CA VAL A 156 8.40 40.06 -17.29
C VAL A 156 8.54 39.32 -15.95
N ALA A 157 8.98 39.99 -14.89
CA ALA A 157 9.12 39.39 -13.57
C ALA A 157 7.78 38.90 -13.01
N ASN A 158 6.73 39.71 -13.12
CA ASN A 158 5.38 39.34 -12.66
C ASN A 158 4.77 38.21 -13.51
N LEU A 159 4.95 38.23 -14.83
CA LEU A 159 4.50 37.15 -15.72
C LEU A 159 5.22 35.83 -15.44
N LEU A 160 6.53 35.87 -15.24
CA LEU A 160 7.33 34.68 -14.93
C LEU A 160 6.92 34.06 -13.58
N ILE A 161 6.63 34.88 -12.57
CA ILE A 161 6.12 34.38 -11.29
C ILE A 161 4.73 33.77 -11.47
N ALA A 162 3.78 34.47 -12.11
CA ALA A 162 2.43 33.95 -12.35
C ALA A 162 2.40 32.60 -13.09
N VAL A 163 3.27 32.41 -14.08
CA VAL A 163 3.37 31.17 -14.87
C VAL A 163 4.12 30.06 -14.13
N SER A 164 5.04 30.42 -13.23
CA SER A 164 5.85 29.46 -12.46
C SER A 164 5.20 29.01 -11.14
N SER A 165 4.09 29.62 -10.73
CA SER A 165 3.22 29.23 -9.61
C SER A 165 2.40 27.96 -9.90
N LEU A 166 3.10 26.87 -10.24
CA LEU A 166 2.52 25.59 -10.61
C LEU A 166 1.67 24.96 -9.48
N SER A 167 2.03 25.22 -8.21
CA SER A 167 1.25 24.81 -7.03
C SER A 167 -0.11 25.49 -6.99
N ASP A 168 -0.18 26.77 -7.32
CA ASP A 168 -1.39 27.58 -7.30
C ASP A 168 -2.31 27.24 -8.47
N LEU A 169 -1.73 27.01 -9.65
CA LEU A 169 -2.44 26.48 -10.82
C LEU A 169 -2.98 25.07 -10.57
N GLN A 170 -2.22 24.23 -9.84
CA GLN A 170 -2.65 22.90 -9.45
C GLN A 170 -3.79 22.95 -8.41
N ALA A 171 -3.67 23.77 -7.37
CA ALA A 171 -4.70 23.96 -6.34
C ALA A 171 -5.99 24.59 -6.91
N PHE A 172 -5.86 25.54 -7.83
CA PHE A 172 -6.97 26.12 -8.60
C PHE A 172 -7.72 25.07 -9.43
N ARG A 173 -6.97 24.14 -10.05
CA ARG A 173 -7.52 23.12 -10.95
C ARG A 173 -8.10 21.90 -10.23
N THR A 174 -7.46 21.41 -9.18
CA THR A 174 -7.82 20.10 -8.60
C THR A 174 -8.95 20.20 -7.60
N GLY A 175 -8.99 21.23 -6.75
CA GLY A 175 -10.09 21.47 -5.79
C GLY A 175 -10.40 20.39 -4.74
N VAL A 176 -10.02 19.12 -4.93
CA VAL A 176 -10.29 17.94 -4.08
C VAL A 176 -9.36 16.78 -4.50
N ALA A 177 -9.12 15.77 -3.63
CA ALA A 177 -8.98 14.36 -4.03
C ALA A 177 -9.09 13.39 -2.81
N ASP A 178 -9.65 12.19 -3.06
CA ASP A 178 -10.44 11.31 -2.17
C ASP A 178 -9.75 10.14 -1.41
N CYS A 179 -10.54 9.52 -0.52
CA CYS A 179 -10.38 8.68 0.71
C CYS A 179 -9.46 7.45 0.79
N PHE A 180 -9.23 6.86 2.03
CA PHE A 180 -9.14 5.39 2.39
C PHE A 180 -8.12 4.83 3.54
N TYR A 181 -8.31 3.68 4.32
CA TYR A 181 -7.75 3.13 5.69
C TYR A 181 -6.50 2.13 5.82
N CYS A 182 -6.05 1.65 7.04
CA CYS A 182 -4.64 1.50 7.60
C CYS A 182 -4.03 0.17 8.23
N GLY A 183 -2.85 0.24 8.90
CA GLY A 183 -2.14 -0.82 9.69
C GLY A 183 -1.03 -0.33 10.68
N ASN A 184 -0.89 -1.01 11.84
CA ASN A 184 -0.03 -0.61 12.99
C ASN A 184 1.35 -1.27 13.04
N PHE A 185 2.37 -0.55 13.54
CA PHE A 185 3.64 -1.11 14.02
C PHE A 185 4.34 -0.19 15.03
N GLY A 186 5.19 -0.75 15.89
CA GLY A 186 5.94 0.04 16.87
C GLY A 186 6.84 -0.78 17.77
N LEU A 187 7.43 -0.12 18.76
CA LEU A 187 8.43 -0.70 19.66
C LEU A 187 8.47 -0.01 21.03
N ILE A 188 8.95 -0.76 22.02
CA ILE A 188 9.39 -0.28 23.33
C ILE A 188 10.75 -0.91 23.62
N ALA A 189 11.75 -0.11 24.01
CA ALA A 189 13.08 -0.61 24.38
C ALA A 189 13.58 0.07 25.65
N LEU A 190 14.39 -0.63 26.44
CA LEU A 190 15.17 0.03 27.49
C LEU A 190 16.26 0.90 26.86
N ARG A 191 16.53 2.07 27.48
CA ARG A 191 17.63 2.92 27.04
C ARG A 191 18.98 2.28 27.33
N GLN A 192 19.87 2.36 26.35
CA GLN A 192 21.26 1.95 26.45
C GLN A 192 22.17 3.19 26.60
N PRO A 193 23.37 3.05 27.21
CA PRO A 193 24.27 4.19 27.44
C PRO A 193 24.69 4.96 26.17
N ASP A 194 24.72 4.27 25.03
CA ASP A 194 25.08 4.78 23.69
C ASP A 194 23.93 5.48 22.95
N ASP A 195 22.69 5.42 23.46
CA ASP A 195 21.52 6.07 22.85
C ASP A 195 21.58 7.62 22.87
N GLY A 196 22.53 8.19 23.63
CA GLY A 196 22.78 9.63 23.71
C GLY A 196 21.59 10.42 24.26
N ASN A 197 21.33 11.62 23.71
CA ASN A 197 20.19 12.47 24.06
C ASN A 197 19.06 12.43 23.00
N LEU A 198 19.07 11.44 22.12
CA LEU A 198 18.07 11.32 21.06
C LEU A 198 16.72 10.84 21.63
N LEU A 199 15.62 11.44 21.16
CA LEU A 199 14.26 10.99 21.45
C LEU A 199 13.96 9.62 20.82
N LEU A 200 14.57 9.35 19.67
CA LEU A 200 14.55 8.05 19.00
C LEU A 200 15.98 7.69 18.59
N PRO A 201 16.64 6.74 19.27
CA PRO A 201 18.00 6.32 18.95
C PRO A 201 18.10 5.62 17.59
N THR A 202 19.27 5.69 16.96
CA THR A 202 19.50 5.13 15.61
C THR A 202 19.16 3.65 15.52
N ARG A 203 19.53 2.83 16.52
CA ARG A 203 19.19 1.40 16.56
C ARG A 203 17.68 1.14 16.50
N MET A 204 16.87 2.01 17.11
CA MET A 204 15.41 1.90 17.10
C MET A 204 14.82 2.43 15.79
N LEU A 205 15.42 3.46 15.21
CA LEU A 205 15.04 3.96 13.90
C LEU A 205 15.28 2.90 12.82
N ASP A 206 16.38 2.15 12.88
CA ASP A 206 16.69 1.07 11.94
C ASP A 206 15.69 -0.10 12.06
N ILE A 207 15.24 -0.43 13.27
CA ILE A 207 14.16 -1.40 13.51
C ILE A 207 12.86 -0.88 12.91
N ALA A 208 12.48 0.36 13.21
CA ALA A 208 11.25 0.96 12.72
C ALA A 208 11.22 1.04 11.18
N GLN A 209 12.35 1.36 10.53
CA GLN A 209 12.46 1.38 9.07
C GLN A 209 12.30 -0.02 8.45
N GLN A 210 12.86 -1.05 9.08
CA GLN A 210 12.69 -2.43 8.61
C GLN A 210 11.23 -2.89 8.74
N MET A 211 10.58 -2.62 9.88
CA MET A 211 9.16 -2.92 10.07
C MET A 211 8.26 -2.13 9.11
N ALA A 212 8.60 -0.85 8.89
CA ALA A 212 7.89 0.03 7.97
C ALA A 212 7.93 -0.49 6.52
N GLN A 213 9.08 -0.99 6.05
CA GLN A 213 9.24 -1.55 4.72
C GLN A 213 8.33 -2.76 4.49
N GLU A 214 8.16 -3.63 5.49
CA GLU A 214 7.23 -4.76 5.43
C GLU A 214 5.77 -4.29 5.45
N THR A 215 5.45 -3.32 6.32
CA THR A 215 4.12 -2.73 6.45
C THR A 215 3.69 -2.04 5.14
N GLU A 216 4.62 -1.38 4.46
CA GLU A 216 4.45 -0.68 3.18
C GLU A 216 3.97 -1.58 2.02
N VAL A 217 4.12 -2.90 2.12
CA VAL A 217 3.67 -3.86 1.09
C VAL A 217 2.14 -3.94 1.02
N ARG A 218 1.44 -3.60 2.11
CA ARG A 218 -0.04 -3.59 2.17
C ARG A 218 -0.66 -2.29 1.65
N GLY A 219 0.12 -1.22 1.59
CA GLY A 219 -0.35 0.11 1.19
C GLY A 219 0.45 1.23 1.83
N GLU A 220 0.33 2.46 1.32
CA GLU A 220 0.94 3.64 1.95
C GLU A 220 0.34 4.96 1.43
N GLN A 221 -0.87 5.34 1.85
CA GLN A 221 -1.49 6.61 1.48
C GLN A 221 -1.12 7.76 2.41
N ALA A 222 -1.05 7.50 3.71
CA ALA A 222 -0.69 8.47 4.73
C ALA A 222 -0.06 7.73 5.91
N GLY A 223 0.63 8.42 6.79
CA GLY A 223 1.22 7.79 7.95
C GLY A 223 1.54 8.76 9.05
N GLY A 224 1.60 8.23 10.26
CA GLY A 224 2.03 8.97 11.44
C GLY A 224 3.11 8.23 12.19
N GLY A 225 4.04 8.99 12.76
CA GLY A 225 5.03 8.53 13.71
C GLY A 225 4.92 9.33 15.01
N LEU A 226 5.17 8.66 16.13
CA LEU A 226 5.02 9.21 17.48
C LEU A 226 6.09 8.63 18.42
N VAL A 227 6.65 9.48 19.27
CA VAL A 227 7.53 9.09 20.38
C VAL A 227 7.13 9.83 21.66
N ILE A 228 7.49 9.28 22.81
CA ILE A 228 7.34 9.95 24.12
C ILE A 228 8.65 10.68 24.46
N GLY A 229 8.52 11.91 24.96
CA GLY A 229 9.60 12.73 25.50
C GLY A 229 9.22 13.32 26.87
N ARG A 230 10.15 14.07 27.46
CA ARG A 230 10.00 14.80 28.73
C ARG A 230 10.33 16.27 28.55
N ASN A 231 9.38 17.13 28.89
CA ASN A 231 9.60 18.57 29.02
C ASN A 231 9.61 18.92 30.53
N GLY A 232 10.81 19.05 31.10
CA GLY A 232 10.98 19.07 32.56
C GLY A 232 10.53 17.74 33.19
N ASP A 233 9.56 17.81 34.10
CA ASP A 233 8.95 16.65 34.75
C ASP A 233 7.67 16.15 34.06
N ARG A 234 7.24 16.82 32.98
CA ARG A 234 6.03 16.45 32.23
C ARG A 234 6.38 15.52 31.08
N ASN A 235 5.67 14.40 30.98
CA ASN A 235 5.71 13.52 29.81
C ASN A 235 4.90 14.14 28.68
N VAL A 236 5.46 14.15 27.47
CA VAL A 236 4.88 14.77 26.28
C VAL A 236 5.02 13.87 25.07
N PHE A 237 4.09 14.01 24.12
CA PHE A 237 4.14 13.31 22.84
C PHE A 237 4.79 14.19 21.77
N VAL A 238 5.72 13.61 21.00
CA VAL A 238 6.33 14.25 19.84
C VAL A 238 6.03 13.38 18.61
N GLY A 239 5.29 13.92 17.65
CA GLY A 239 4.85 13.15 16.49
C GLY A 239 4.64 13.99 15.25
N LYS A 240 4.63 13.33 14.09
CA LYS A 240 4.29 13.94 12.80
C LYS A 240 3.42 13.00 11.99
N LYS A 241 2.40 13.57 11.35
CA LYS A 241 1.54 12.94 10.35
C LYS A 241 1.87 13.52 8.99
N ILE A 242 1.82 12.69 7.95
CA ILE A 242 1.94 13.14 6.57
C ILE A 242 0.95 12.40 5.66
N VAL A 243 0.53 13.07 4.59
CA VAL A 243 -0.14 12.42 3.45
C VAL A 243 0.90 12.21 2.35
N LYS A 244 0.98 11.00 1.81
CA LYS A 244 1.94 10.64 0.77
C LYS A 244 1.61 11.39 -0.52
N GLN A 245 2.64 11.94 -1.16
CA GLN A 245 2.51 12.44 -2.52
C GLN A 245 2.32 11.30 -3.52
N LYS A 246 1.60 11.54 -4.63
CA LYS A 246 1.29 10.51 -5.65
C LYS A 246 2.49 9.62 -6.07
N ARG A 247 3.71 10.16 -6.08
CA ARG A 247 4.94 9.48 -6.51
C ARG A 247 6.05 9.45 -5.43
N GLY A 248 5.72 9.79 -4.19
CA GLY A 248 6.66 9.75 -3.06
C GLY A 248 6.81 8.34 -2.48
N ASN A 249 7.71 8.17 -1.50
CA ASN A 249 7.80 6.98 -0.65
C ASN A 249 7.39 7.39 0.77
N LEU A 250 6.38 6.73 1.37
CA LEU A 250 5.83 7.16 2.65
C LEU A 250 6.84 7.00 3.78
N THR A 251 7.53 5.86 3.91
CA THR A 251 8.52 5.67 4.98
C THR A 251 9.59 6.76 4.97
N LYS A 252 10.18 7.03 3.80
CA LYS A 252 11.22 8.04 3.63
C LYS A 252 10.68 9.45 3.87
N SER A 253 9.49 9.75 3.37
CA SER A 253 8.88 11.08 3.54
C SER A 253 8.46 11.34 4.98
N LEU A 254 7.91 10.32 5.65
CA LEU A 254 7.47 10.41 7.03
C LEU A 254 8.67 10.58 7.94
N GLU A 255 9.73 9.77 7.75
CA GLU A 255 10.92 9.90 8.57
C GLU A 255 11.63 11.23 8.33
N ALA A 256 11.71 11.73 7.09
CA ALA A 256 12.27 13.05 6.82
C ALA A 256 11.49 14.17 7.55
N ALA A 257 10.15 14.11 7.54
CA ALA A 257 9.32 15.07 8.23
C ALA A 257 9.38 14.90 9.76
N PHE A 258 9.39 13.66 10.25
CA PHE A 258 9.36 13.35 11.67
C PHE A 258 10.70 13.64 12.35
N ALA A 259 11.83 13.38 11.68
CA ALA A 259 13.16 13.76 12.16
C ALA A 259 13.28 15.26 12.41
N LEU A 260 12.73 16.09 11.53
CA LEU A 260 12.69 17.55 11.71
C LEU A 260 11.96 17.93 13.00
N ILE A 261 10.78 17.37 13.24
CA ILE A 261 9.97 17.63 14.44
C ILE A 261 10.68 17.15 15.72
N ARG A 262 11.32 15.97 15.69
CA ARG A 262 12.09 15.47 16.85
C ARG A 262 13.27 16.40 17.16
N ASN A 263 13.98 16.88 16.15
CA ASN A 263 15.10 17.82 16.34
C ASN A 263 14.64 19.18 16.89
N GLN A 264 13.50 19.69 16.40
CA GLN A 264 12.88 20.91 16.94
C GLN A 264 12.47 20.75 18.41
N ALA A 265 11.88 19.61 18.78
CA ALA A 265 11.51 19.31 20.16
C ALA A 265 12.74 19.25 21.08
N ILE A 266 13.82 18.58 20.65
CA ILE A 266 15.09 18.55 21.40
C ILE A 266 15.67 19.96 21.57
N ALA A 267 15.66 20.77 20.51
CA ALA A 267 16.12 22.16 20.56
C ALA A 267 15.26 23.03 21.50
N ALA A 268 13.97 22.72 21.63
CA ALA A 268 13.05 23.34 22.58
C ALA A 268 13.17 22.82 24.03
N GLY A 269 14.14 21.92 24.31
CA GLY A 269 14.42 21.42 25.65
C GLY A 269 13.73 20.09 26.01
N VAL A 270 13.01 19.45 25.07
CA VAL A 270 12.44 18.13 25.29
C VAL A 270 13.56 17.09 25.34
N LYS A 271 13.66 16.38 26.46
CA LYS A 271 14.62 15.30 26.69
C LYS A 271 13.94 13.94 26.50
N PRO A 272 14.69 12.87 26.21
CA PRO A 272 14.11 11.54 26.23
C PRO A 272 13.71 11.09 27.64
N PRO A 273 12.79 10.12 27.78
CA PRO A 273 12.55 9.43 29.05
C PRO A 273 13.84 8.74 29.54
N LYS A 274 13.97 8.57 30.86
CA LYS A 274 15.24 8.09 31.46
C LYS A 274 15.47 6.59 31.25
N ALA A 275 14.41 5.78 31.32
CA ALA A 275 14.52 4.32 31.36
C ALA A 275 14.15 3.64 30.04
N SER A 276 13.27 4.23 29.24
CA SER A 276 12.69 3.62 28.05
C SER A 276 12.69 4.55 26.83
N VAL A 277 12.60 3.95 25.66
CA VAL A 277 12.23 4.60 24.40
C VAL A 277 11.00 3.89 23.87
N MET A 278 10.01 4.67 23.44
CA MET A 278 8.77 4.17 22.85
C MET A 278 8.55 4.85 21.51
N GLY A 279 8.26 4.06 20.49
CA GLY A 279 7.94 4.52 19.15
C GLY A 279 6.67 3.83 18.63
N ILE A 280 5.75 4.62 18.09
CA ILE A 280 4.44 4.17 17.59
C ILE A 280 4.28 4.72 16.18
N TRP A 281 4.00 3.84 15.23
CA TRP A 281 3.72 4.20 13.85
C TRP A 281 2.44 3.56 13.34
N HIS A 282 1.89 4.21 12.34
CA HIS A 282 0.72 3.70 11.65
C HIS A 282 0.73 4.13 10.19
N TYR A 283 0.57 3.18 9.28
CA TYR A 283 0.43 3.43 7.85
C TYR A 283 -1.00 3.23 7.41
N ARG A 284 -1.57 4.28 6.83
CA ARG A 284 -2.89 4.29 6.21
C ARG A 284 -2.80 3.70 4.80
N TYR A 285 -3.57 2.66 4.47
CA TYR A 285 -3.69 2.00 3.16
C TYR A 285 -4.94 2.49 2.40
N ALA A 286 -5.39 1.76 1.37
CA ALA A 286 -6.59 2.09 0.59
C ALA A 286 -7.77 1.10 0.88
N THR A 287 -8.77 1.53 1.64
CA THR A 287 -10.11 0.99 1.95
C THR A 287 -11.23 2.06 2.11
N SER A 288 -12.51 1.77 1.85
CA SER A 288 -13.67 2.63 1.50
C SER A 288 -14.10 3.92 2.29
N GLY A 289 -13.40 4.44 3.32
CA GLY A 289 -13.85 5.65 4.07
C GLY A 289 -12.84 6.80 4.26
N ALA A 290 -13.34 8.04 4.15
CA ALA A 290 -12.76 9.39 4.42
C ALA A 290 -11.44 9.83 3.72
N VAL A 291 -11.40 11.08 3.19
CA VAL A 291 -10.31 11.67 2.36
C VAL A 291 -8.95 11.58 3.08
N PRO A 292 -7.81 11.20 2.44
CA PRO A 292 -6.52 11.18 3.09
C PRO A 292 -6.17 12.62 3.46
N SER A 293 -6.24 12.92 4.74
CA SER A 293 -5.87 14.20 5.31
C SER A 293 -5.01 13.94 6.53
N GLU A 294 -4.11 14.87 6.88
CA GLU A 294 -3.33 14.73 8.11
C GLU A 294 -4.26 14.64 9.34
N LEU A 295 -5.43 15.29 9.31
CA LEU A 295 -6.42 15.26 10.37
C LEU A 295 -7.01 13.85 10.59
N GLU A 296 -7.35 13.17 9.49
CA GLU A 296 -7.88 11.79 9.48
C GLU A 296 -6.75 10.74 9.45
N THR A 297 -5.49 11.13 9.68
CA THR A 297 -4.35 10.21 9.74
C THR A 297 -4.02 9.92 11.20
N HIS A 298 -3.67 8.66 11.48
CA HIS A 298 -3.27 8.24 12.81
C HIS A 298 -1.93 8.84 13.24
N TRP A 299 -1.61 8.85 14.52
CA TRP A 299 -2.46 8.51 15.68
C TRP A 299 -3.67 9.44 15.83
N HIS A 300 -4.68 9.07 16.61
CA HIS A 300 -5.80 9.96 16.95
C HIS A 300 -5.75 10.38 18.42
N GLU A 301 -6.34 11.54 18.69
CA GLU A 301 -6.62 12.11 20.00
C GLU A 301 -8.03 12.68 19.98
N TRP A 302 -8.63 12.83 21.15
CA TRP A 302 -9.85 13.62 21.32
C TRP A 302 -9.57 14.86 22.15
N MET A 303 -9.19 14.68 23.41
CA MET A 303 -8.75 15.78 24.26
C MET A 303 -7.26 16.04 24.04
N GLY A 304 -6.90 17.31 23.92
CA GLY A 304 -5.50 17.76 23.88
C GLY A 304 -4.78 17.51 25.20
N GLU A 305 -3.49 17.87 25.25
CA GLU A 305 -2.71 17.78 26.48
C GLU A 305 -3.32 18.67 27.59
N ARG A 306 -3.46 18.11 28.79
CA ARG A 306 -4.03 18.80 29.94
C ARG A 306 -3.30 18.44 31.22
N ASN A 307 -3.29 19.34 32.19
CA ASN A 307 -2.69 19.06 33.49
C ASN A 307 -3.76 18.64 34.48
N GLU A 308 -3.61 17.48 35.08
CA GLU A 308 -4.55 16.91 36.06
C GLU A 308 -3.82 16.57 37.35
N LYS A 309 -4.52 16.68 38.49
CA LYS A 309 -4.05 16.09 39.75
C LYS A 309 -4.21 14.57 39.67
N VAL A 310 -3.08 13.86 39.75
CA VAL A 310 -3.06 12.40 39.69
C VAL A 310 -2.53 11.84 40.99
N TRP A 311 -3.40 11.11 41.68
CA TRP A 311 -3.06 10.29 42.83
C TRP A 311 -2.45 8.97 42.38
N GLN A 312 -1.29 8.64 42.94
CA GLN A 312 -0.61 7.38 42.66
C GLN A 312 -0.16 6.72 43.96
N PHE A 313 -0.35 5.41 44.05
CA PHE A 313 0.21 4.60 45.11
C PHE A 313 1.58 4.07 44.70
N LYS A 314 2.65 4.63 45.29
CA LYS A 314 4.04 4.24 45.01
C LYS A 314 4.82 4.16 46.31
N GLU A 315 5.69 3.15 46.44
CA GLU A 315 6.52 2.95 47.65
C GLU A 315 5.67 2.86 48.93
N GLN A 316 4.53 2.17 48.86
CA GLN A 316 3.55 2.05 49.96
C GLN A 316 2.98 3.39 50.46
N LYS A 317 3.02 4.45 49.64
CA LYS A 317 2.48 5.77 49.98
C LYS A 317 1.66 6.34 48.82
N TRP A 318 0.59 7.04 49.18
CA TRP A 318 -0.16 7.86 48.22
C TRP A 318 0.57 9.18 47.98
N ARG A 319 0.71 9.54 46.71
CA ARG A 319 1.25 10.84 46.30
C ARG A 319 0.32 11.46 45.27
N CYS A 320 -0.08 12.69 45.51
CA CYS A 320 -0.77 13.52 44.52
C CYS A 320 0.25 14.42 43.83
N ALA A 321 0.26 14.40 42.50
CA ALA A 321 1.07 15.30 41.71
C ALA A 321 0.32 15.75 40.46
N THR A 322 0.53 17.00 40.06
CA THR A 322 0.03 17.49 38.78
C THR A 322 0.81 16.85 37.65
N LYS A 323 0.13 16.15 36.74
CA LYS A 323 0.73 15.48 35.59
C LYS A 323 0.08 15.90 34.29
N ASN A 324 0.87 15.82 33.22
CA ASN A 324 0.34 15.93 31.87
C ASN A 324 -0.43 14.65 31.51
N VAL A 325 -1.72 14.78 31.21
CA VAL A 325 -2.58 13.69 30.77
C VAL A 325 -2.86 13.88 29.29
N HIS A 326 -2.48 12.88 28.51
CA HIS A 326 -2.72 12.83 27.08
C HIS A 326 -2.77 11.37 26.64
N HIS A 327 -3.74 11.04 25.81
CA HIS A 327 -3.93 9.70 25.26
C HIS A 327 -3.84 9.73 23.74
N ARG A 328 -3.16 8.76 23.17
CA ARG A 328 -2.98 8.60 21.73
C ARG A 328 -3.36 7.18 21.37
N ILE A 329 -4.07 7.03 20.26
CA ILE A 329 -4.37 5.70 19.74
C ILE A 329 -3.94 5.53 18.28
N THR A 330 -3.62 4.30 17.91
CA THR A 330 -3.61 3.86 16.51
C THR A 330 -4.56 2.68 16.37
N HIS A 331 -5.28 2.60 15.26
CA HIS A 331 -6.36 1.64 15.10
C HIS A 331 -6.40 1.14 13.66
N ASN A 332 -6.41 -0.19 13.53
CA ASN A 332 -6.68 -0.89 12.29
C ASN A 332 -8.00 -1.66 12.45
N GLY A 333 -8.89 -1.59 11.47
CA GLY A 333 -10.22 -2.17 11.52
C GLY A 333 -11.32 -1.12 11.42
N ASP A 334 -12.55 -1.53 11.72
CA ASP A 334 -13.76 -0.72 11.60
C ASP A 334 -14.50 -0.76 12.93
N PHE A 335 -14.83 0.41 13.49
CA PHE A 335 -15.64 0.56 14.69
C PHE A 335 -17.08 0.95 14.32
N ALA A 336 -18.01 0.02 14.53
CA ALA A 336 -19.40 0.20 14.11
C ALA A 336 -20.24 0.88 15.20
N SER A 337 -20.23 0.32 16.42
CA SER A 337 -21.07 0.77 17.53
C SER A 337 -20.48 0.40 18.88
N TRP A 338 -20.96 1.05 19.94
CA TRP A 338 -20.61 0.74 21.32
C TRP A 338 -21.87 0.56 22.18
N GLN A 339 -21.87 -0.45 23.04
CA GLN A 339 -22.99 -0.72 23.92
C GLN A 339 -22.97 0.21 25.13
N ILE A 340 -23.96 1.10 25.23
CA ILE A 340 -24.16 1.99 26.37
C ILE A 340 -25.65 2.15 26.67
N PHE A 341 -26.03 2.28 27.94
CA PHE A 341 -27.44 2.35 28.36
C PHE A 341 -28.29 1.18 27.84
N ASN A 342 -27.70 -0.03 27.78
CA ASN A 342 -28.31 -1.24 27.22
C ASN A 342 -28.70 -1.15 25.72
N GLN A 343 -28.12 -0.22 24.98
CA GLN A 343 -28.37 -0.03 23.55
C GLN A 343 -27.04 -0.01 22.78
N ASN A 344 -27.04 -0.52 21.55
CA ASN A 344 -25.90 -0.36 20.65
C ASN A 344 -26.00 0.99 19.96
N VAL A 345 -25.02 1.84 20.19
CA VAL A 345 -25.01 3.22 19.69
C VAL A 345 -23.94 3.31 18.62
N ASP A 346 -24.34 3.69 17.40
CA ASP A 346 -23.42 3.83 16.28
C ASP A 346 -22.34 4.89 16.57
N TYR A 347 -21.16 4.75 15.96
CA TYR A 347 -20.04 5.64 16.25
C TYR A 347 -20.31 7.12 15.92
N THR A 348 -21.27 7.45 15.03
CA THR A 348 -21.60 8.84 14.69
C THR A 348 -22.37 9.47 15.85
N THR A 349 -23.42 8.78 16.32
CA THR A 349 -24.19 9.17 17.49
C THR A 349 -23.31 9.23 18.74
N LEU A 350 -22.45 8.23 18.93
CA LEU A 350 -21.50 8.21 20.04
C LEU A 350 -20.56 9.41 20.00
N GLY A 351 -20.11 9.82 18.82
CA GLY A 351 -19.28 11.01 18.64
C GLY A 351 -19.97 12.28 19.14
N LEU A 352 -21.23 12.51 18.76
CA LEU A 352 -22.00 13.65 19.25
C LEU A 352 -22.17 13.63 20.78
N TRP A 353 -22.42 12.45 21.34
CA TRP A 353 -22.56 12.29 22.79
C TRP A 353 -21.24 12.57 23.53
N LEU A 354 -20.10 12.07 23.00
CA LEU A 354 -18.78 12.33 23.55
C LEU A 354 -18.43 13.82 23.55
N GLU A 355 -18.83 14.59 22.54
CA GLU A 355 -18.60 16.04 22.51
C GLU A 355 -19.26 16.74 23.71
N ARG A 356 -20.44 16.28 24.12
CA ARG A 356 -21.19 16.84 25.26
C ARG A 356 -20.62 16.38 26.59
N VAL A 357 -20.30 15.09 26.72
CA VAL A 357 -19.80 14.51 27.97
C VAL A 357 -18.38 14.93 28.28
N LEU A 358 -17.51 15.03 27.26
CA LEU A 358 -16.13 15.47 27.42
C LEU A 358 -15.96 16.99 27.33
N ASP A 359 -17.04 17.72 27.02
CA ASP A 359 -17.06 19.16 26.73
C ASP A 359 -15.93 19.57 25.77
N THR A 360 -15.71 18.76 24.74
CA THR A 360 -14.63 18.93 23.76
C THR A 360 -15.16 18.63 22.36
N PRO A 361 -15.20 19.63 21.45
CA PRO A 361 -15.68 19.42 20.09
C PRO A 361 -14.73 18.53 19.29
N ASN A 362 -15.25 17.77 18.33
CA ASN A 362 -14.44 16.90 17.48
C ASN A 362 -14.62 17.24 16.00
N ALA A 363 -13.55 17.73 15.37
CA ALA A 363 -13.55 18.07 13.94
C ALA A 363 -13.41 16.85 13.00
N THR A 364 -13.15 15.66 13.54
CA THR A 364 -12.87 14.46 12.73
C THR A 364 -14.16 13.66 12.43
N GLN A 365 -14.22 13.11 11.22
CA GLN A 365 -15.35 12.28 10.79
C GLN A 365 -15.13 10.79 11.06
N GLY A 366 -13.88 10.31 10.97
CA GLY A 366 -13.56 8.89 11.15
C GLY A 366 -14.04 8.30 12.48
N ASP A 367 -14.15 6.98 12.49
CA ASP A 367 -14.54 6.14 13.62
C ASP A 367 -13.45 6.08 14.72
N SER A 368 -12.19 6.01 14.31
CA SER A 368 -11.01 5.89 15.16
C SER A 368 -10.89 7.06 16.16
N PRO A 369 -11.08 8.33 15.79
CA PRO A 369 -11.18 9.42 16.76
C PRO A 369 -12.19 9.19 17.89
N LYS A 370 -13.34 8.52 17.64
CA LYS A 370 -14.34 8.26 18.68
C LYS A 370 -13.83 7.24 19.69
N ILE A 371 -13.00 6.30 19.24
CA ILE A 371 -12.25 5.41 20.15
C ILE A 371 -11.31 6.23 21.03
N ALA A 372 -10.63 7.26 20.49
CA ALA A 372 -9.78 8.15 21.29
C ALA A 372 -10.60 8.90 22.36
N GLY A 373 -11.80 9.38 22.01
CA GLY A 373 -12.73 10.00 22.96
C GLY A 373 -13.19 9.02 24.04
N MET A 374 -13.47 7.77 23.68
CA MET A 374 -13.76 6.72 24.66
C MET A 374 -12.57 6.46 25.60
N MET A 375 -11.32 6.54 25.14
CA MET A 375 -10.16 6.45 26.02
C MET A 375 -10.07 7.64 26.99
N ASP A 376 -10.35 8.87 26.54
CA ASP A 376 -10.42 10.05 27.42
C ASP A 376 -11.56 9.98 28.45
N LEU A 377 -12.64 9.26 28.14
CA LEU A 377 -13.74 8.99 29.07
C LEU A 377 -13.41 7.89 30.07
N LEU A 378 -12.78 6.80 29.61
CA LEU A 378 -12.58 5.57 30.38
C LEU A 378 -11.30 5.56 31.22
N VAL A 379 -10.25 6.30 30.83
CA VAL A 379 -9.01 6.36 31.62
C VAL A 379 -9.14 7.40 32.73
N THR A 380 -9.39 6.92 33.95
CA THR A 380 -9.73 7.78 35.09
C THR A 380 -8.89 7.51 36.34
N GLN A 381 -8.07 6.45 36.37
CA GLN A 381 -7.36 6.04 37.57
C GLN A 381 -6.54 7.19 38.19
N GLY A 382 -6.74 7.40 39.49
CA GLY A 382 -6.06 8.42 40.28
C GLY A 382 -6.57 9.84 40.04
N MET A 383 -7.59 10.06 39.21
CA MET A 383 -8.12 11.39 38.86
C MET A 383 -9.60 11.50 39.23
N TRP A 384 -9.92 12.35 40.21
CA TRP A 384 -11.30 12.49 40.72
C TRP A 384 -12.27 13.04 39.69
N TYR A 385 -11.90 14.12 38.97
CA TYR A 385 -12.77 14.76 37.98
C TYR A 385 -13.20 13.80 36.85
N PRO A 386 -12.28 13.11 36.15
CA PRO A 386 -12.67 12.08 35.18
C PRO A 386 -13.47 10.92 35.79
N SER A 387 -13.14 10.49 37.01
CA SER A 387 -13.83 9.38 37.68
C SER A 387 -15.30 9.70 37.98
N VAL A 388 -15.57 10.88 38.51
CA VAL A 388 -16.94 11.35 38.78
C VAL A 388 -17.72 11.54 37.47
N ARG A 389 -17.08 12.09 36.44
CA ARG A 389 -17.68 12.24 35.11
C ARG A 389 -18.13 10.91 34.53
N LEU A 390 -17.27 9.89 34.58
CA LEU A 390 -17.63 8.53 34.14
C LEU A 390 -18.74 7.93 35.01
N ALA A 391 -18.65 8.08 36.34
CA ALA A 391 -19.63 7.56 37.28
C ALA A 391 -21.02 8.16 37.07
N TYR A 392 -21.12 9.46 36.74
CA TYR A 392 -22.39 10.10 36.40
C TYR A 392 -23.07 9.40 35.22
N GLN A 393 -22.30 9.07 34.17
CA GLN A 393 -22.85 8.37 32.99
C GLN A 393 -23.30 6.95 33.31
N GLN A 394 -22.75 6.31 34.34
CA GLN A 394 -23.11 4.95 34.75
C GLN A 394 -24.25 4.90 35.78
N ALA A 395 -24.35 5.91 36.65
CA ALA A 395 -25.25 5.89 37.82
C ALA A 395 -26.44 6.84 37.72
N ILE A 396 -26.29 7.97 37.03
CA ILE A 396 -27.26 9.08 37.05
C ILE A 396 -27.96 9.22 35.71
N ALA A 397 -27.20 9.25 34.61
CA ALA A 397 -27.75 9.36 33.26
C ALA A 397 -28.59 8.12 32.92
N SER A 398 -29.79 8.32 32.36
CA SER A 398 -30.72 7.26 32.00
C SER A 398 -30.65 6.86 30.53
N SER A 399 -30.16 7.74 29.65
CA SER A 399 -29.98 7.49 28.22
C SER A 399 -28.99 8.48 27.60
N ILE A 400 -28.66 8.29 26.32
CA ILE A 400 -27.85 9.26 25.56
C ILE A 400 -28.58 10.59 25.41
N GLU A 401 -29.89 10.56 25.15
CA GLU A 401 -30.74 11.74 24.96
C GLU A 401 -30.75 12.65 26.19
N ALA A 402 -30.41 12.13 27.37
CA ALA A 402 -30.27 12.93 28.58
C ALA A 402 -29.19 14.03 28.47
N ALA A 403 -28.20 13.88 27.57
CA ALA A 403 -27.22 14.94 27.27
C ALA A 403 -27.73 15.97 26.24
N PHE A 404 -28.89 15.71 25.64
CA PHE A 404 -29.52 16.48 24.56
C PHE A 404 -30.94 16.95 24.91
N ASP A 405 -31.22 17.17 26.19
CA ASP A 405 -32.52 17.65 26.69
C ASP A 405 -33.67 16.67 26.39
N GLY A 406 -33.38 15.37 26.39
CA GLY A 406 -34.31 14.31 26.03
C GLY A 406 -34.57 14.18 24.52
N GLN A 407 -33.89 14.96 23.68
CA GLN A 407 -34.04 14.91 22.23
C GLN A 407 -33.05 13.94 21.59
N LYS A 408 -33.33 13.55 20.33
CA LYS A 408 -32.39 12.75 19.55
C LYS A 408 -31.04 13.48 19.39
N PRO A 409 -29.91 12.76 19.48
CA PRO A 409 -28.58 13.36 19.35
C PRO A 409 -28.40 14.11 18.03
N THR A 410 -28.24 15.42 18.12
CA THR A 410 -27.93 16.29 16.98
C THR A 410 -27.01 17.41 17.43
N ALA A 411 -26.21 17.95 16.52
CA ALA A 411 -25.33 19.09 16.83
C ALA A 411 -26.10 20.33 17.30
N ALA A 412 -27.37 20.49 16.87
CA ALA A 412 -28.20 21.64 17.19
C ALA A 412 -28.92 21.55 18.55
N ALA A 413 -29.03 20.36 19.15
CA ALA A 413 -29.71 20.18 20.43
C ALA A 413 -28.92 20.82 21.59
N SER A 414 -29.64 21.24 22.64
CA SER A 414 -29.08 21.88 23.84
C SER A 414 -28.15 20.94 24.61
N ASN A 415 -27.01 21.42 25.12
CA ASN A 415 -26.14 20.62 25.98
C ASN A 415 -26.72 20.58 27.40
N THR A 416 -27.14 19.39 27.84
CA THR A 416 -27.67 19.13 29.20
C THR A 416 -26.79 18.16 29.99
N ALA A 417 -25.63 17.77 29.45
CA ALA A 417 -24.62 17.08 30.23
C ALA A 417 -24.16 17.97 31.41
N PRO A 418 -23.73 17.38 32.55
CA PRO A 418 -23.21 18.14 33.68
C PRO A 418 -22.15 19.14 33.25
N ARG A 419 -22.25 20.38 33.73
CA ARG A 419 -21.26 21.41 33.40
C ARG A 419 -19.94 21.08 34.10
N GLU A 420 -18.84 21.57 33.54
CA GLU A 420 -17.50 21.44 34.15
C GLU A 420 -17.47 21.94 35.60
N GLN A 421 -18.24 22.99 35.94
CA GLN A 421 -18.37 23.50 37.30
C GLN A 421 -18.97 22.47 38.26
N ASP A 422 -20.05 21.79 37.87
CA ASP A 422 -20.73 20.79 38.71
C ASP A 422 -19.82 19.58 38.95
N LEU A 423 -19.15 19.10 37.90
CA LEU A 423 -18.22 17.97 37.97
C LEU A 423 -17.00 18.28 38.86
N ASN A 424 -16.47 19.52 38.78
CA ASN A 424 -15.37 19.96 39.64
C ASN A 424 -15.78 20.02 41.11
N ILE A 425 -16.96 20.56 41.42
CA ILE A 425 -17.48 20.59 42.79
C ILE A 425 -17.56 19.18 43.37
N TRP A 426 -18.12 18.23 42.62
CA TRP A 426 -18.20 16.84 43.07
C TRP A 426 -16.81 16.23 43.23
N ALA A 427 -15.90 16.43 42.29
CA ALA A 427 -14.52 15.94 42.38
C ALA A 427 -13.78 16.49 43.61
N GLU A 428 -13.99 17.76 43.96
CA GLU A 428 -13.42 18.38 45.16
C GLU A 428 -13.98 17.76 46.45
N ILE A 429 -15.28 17.46 46.51
CA ILE A 429 -15.88 16.74 47.65
C ILE A 429 -15.20 15.37 47.84
N PHE A 430 -15.03 14.62 46.75
CA PHE A 430 -14.33 13.33 46.79
C PHE A 430 -12.88 13.49 47.24
N GLU A 431 -12.15 14.46 46.67
CA GLU A 431 -10.74 14.69 47.01
C GLU A 431 -10.55 15.10 48.48
N GLN A 432 -11.40 15.98 49.01
CA GLN A 432 -11.33 16.43 50.40
C GLN A 432 -11.58 15.28 51.38
N ILE A 433 -12.63 14.49 51.16
CA ILE A 433 -13.00 13.39 52.05
C ILE A 433 -11.98 12.26 51.95
N TYR A 434 -11.49 11.97 50.75
CA TYR A 434 -10.40 11.01 50.55
C TYR A 434 -9.13 11.42 51.29
N THR A 435 -8.76 12.71 51.23
CA THR A 435 -7.56 13.22 51.92
C THR A 435 -7.72 13.15 53.44
N LEU A 436 -8.91 13.44 53.97
CA LEU A 436 -9.23 13.28 55.39
C LEU A 436 -9.12 11.80 55.83
N GLU A 437 -9.74 10.89 55.09
CA GLU A 437 -9.66 9.46 55.37
C GLU A 437 -8.22 8.95 55.32
N LEU A 438 -7.44 9.37 54.31
CA LEU A 438 -6.04 9.02 54.19
C LEU A 438 -5.23 9.49 55.40
N SER A 439 -5.44 10.73 55.85
CA SER A 439 -4.74 11.29 57.03
C SER A 439 -5.09 10.57 58.33
N ASN A 440 -6.32 10.06 58.47
CA ASN A 440 -6.74 9.27 59.63
C ASN A 440 -6.08 7.87 59.64
N LEU A 441 -5.80 7.31 58.46
CA LEU A 441 -5.22 5.98 58.29
C LEU A 441 -3.69 5.98 58.30
N GLU A 442 -3.02 7.13 58.22
CA GLU A 442 -1.55 7.26 58.27
C GLU A 442 -0.92 6.70 59.57
N GLN A 443 -1.72 6.40 60.60
CA GLN A 443 -1.29 5.75 61.84
C GLN A 443 -1.17 4.21 61.73
N ASP A 444 -1.80 3.58 60.73
CA ASP A 444 -1.83 2.12 60.51
C ASP A 444 -1.38 1.74 59.08
N ALA A 445 -0.07 1.53 58.89
CA ALA A 445 0.56 1.33 57.57
C ALA A 445 -0.02 0.18 56.71
N TRP A 446 -0.70 -0.81 57.31
CA TRP A 446 -1.30 -1.94 56.59
C TRP A 446 -2.66 -1.62 55.95
N GLN A 447 -3.34 -0.55 56.36
CA GLN A 447 -4.69 -0.19 55.89
C GLN A 447 -4.69 0.79 54.69
N ILE A 448 -3.53 1.29 54.26
CA ILE A 448 -3.41 2.38 53.27
C ILE A 448 -3.36 1.86 51.81
N ASN A 449 -3.49 0.55 51.59
CA ASN A 449 -3.46 -0.02 50.25
C ASN A 449 -4.73 0.34 49.42
N PRO A 450 -4.65 0.34 48.08
CA PRO A 450 -5.78 0.74 47.22
C PRO A 450 -7.07 -0.05 47.43
N ASP A 451 -6.98 -1.38 47.63
CA ASP A 451 -8.16 -2.22 47.82
C ASP A 451 -8.87 -1.88 49.14
N SER A 452 -8.12 -1.70 50.23
CA SER A 452 -8.67 -1.31 51.52
C SER A 452 -9.43 0.02 51.46
N LEU A 453 -8.90 1.03 50.75
CA LEU A 453 -9.56 2.33 50.60
C LEU A 453 -10.79 2.25 49.68
N LYS A 454 -10.70 1.51 48.57
CA LYS A 454 -11.82 1.29 47.64
C LYS A 454 -13.05 0.66 48.32
N TYR A 455 -12.82 -0.24 49.25
CA TYR A 455 -13.87 -0.93 50.02
C TYR A 455 -14.09 -0.35 51.42
N SER A 456 -13.48 0.79 51.77
CA SER A 456 -13.65 1.44 53.08
C SER A 456 -15.11 1.85 53.30
N SER A 457 -15.70 1.34 54.38
CA SER A 457 -17.07 1.70 54.78
C SER A 457 -17.14 3.13 55.31
N ASN A 458 -16.10 3.60 56.00
CA ASN A 458 -16.03 4.97 56.53
C ASN A 458 -15.97 5.99 55.40
N LEU A 459 -15.08 5.78 54.41
CA LEU A 459 -14.99 6.64 53.23
C LEU A 459 -16.34 6.77 52.52
N ARG A 460 -17.03 5.64 52.29
CA ARG A 460 -18.35 5.63 51.62
C ARG A 460 -19.43 6.36 52.42
N GLN A 461 -19.47 6.18 53.74
CA GLN A 461 -20.44 6.86 54.61
C GLN A 461 -20.21 8.37 54.63
N ASN A 462 -18.96 8.82 54.75
CA ASN A 462 -18.61 10.23 54.75
C ASN A 462 -18.92 10.90 53.40
N LEU A 463 -18.62 10.22 52.28
CA LEU A 463 -18.98 10.67 50.94
C LEU A 463 -20.51 10.79 50.76
N LEU A 464 -21.26 9.80 51.26
CA LEU A 464 -22.72 9.82 51.20
C LEU A 464 -23.29 11.01 51.97
N GLN A 465 -22.81 11.24 53.19
CA GLN A 465 -23.25 12.38 54.00
C GLN A 465 -22.93 13.72 53.33
N ALA A 466 -21.75 13.87 52.73
CA ALA A 466 -21.38 15.11 52.08
C ALA A 466 -22.18 15.37 50.79
N LEU A 467 -22.42 14.34 49.99
CA LEU A 467 -23.19 14.46 48.75
C LEU A 467 -24.70 14.62 49.02
N GLU A 468 -25.27 13.98 50.05
CA GLU A 468 -26.70 14.18 50.39
C GLU A 468 -26.98 15.62 50.87
N ASN A 469 -25.99 16.29 51.48
CA ASN A 469 -26.12 17.65 51.98
C ASN A 469 -25.80 18.74 50.93
N HIS A 470 -25.39 18.37 49.71
CA HIS A 470 -25.00 19.33 48.69
C HIS A 470 -26.18 19.76 47.80
N SER A 471 -26.25 21.04 47.42
CA SER A 471 -27.41 21.59 46.69
C SER A 471 -27.55 21.04 45.26
N SER A 472 -26.44 20.72 44.59
CA SER A 472 -26.42 20.21 43.20
C SER A 472 -26.92 18.77 43.05
N THR A 473 -27.03 18.03 44.15
CA THR A 473 -27.34 16.59 44.19
C THR A 473 -28.70 16.32 44.86
N VAL A 474 -29.40 17.37 45.28
CA VAL A 474 -30.67 17.31 46.04
C VAL A 474 -31.78 16.54 45.32
N ASN A 475 -31.72 16.48 43.98
CA ASN A 475 -32.71 15.79 43.14
C ASN A 475 -32.37 14.31 42.90
N TRP A 476 -31.25 13.81 43.40
CA TRP A 476 -30.87 12.41 43.24
C TRP A 476 -31.47 11.55 44.36
N SER A 477 -31.95 10.38 43.98
CA SER A 477 -32.35 9.38 44.98
C SER A 477 -31.13 8.87 45.75
N LYS A 478 -31.34 8.41 46.99
CA LYS A 478 -30.27 7.80 47.80
C LYS A 478 -29.55 6.66 47.06
N LEU A 479 -30.27 5.85 46.28
CA LEU A 479 -29.69 4.76 45.48
C LEU A 479 -28.80 5.28 44.34
N GLN A 480 -29.16 6.39 43.70
CA GLN A 480 -28.34 7.05 42.68
C GLN A 480 -27.05 7.61 43.29
N THR A 481 -27.13 8.26 44.45
CA THR A 481 -25.94 8.78 45.14
C THR A 481 -25.00 7.66 45.60
N ILE A 482 -25.54 6.56 46.14
CA ILE A 482 -24.75 5.37 46.50
C ILE A 482 -24.07 4.77 45.25
N SER A 483 -24.83 4.62 44.16
CA SER A 483 -24.29 4.10 42.89
C SER A 483 -23.18 5.00 42.35
N LEU A 484 -23.36 6.33 42.37
CA LEU A 484 -22.35 7.29 41.96
C LEU A 484 -21.07 7.11 42.79
N ILE A 485 -21.17 7.04 44.12
CA ILE A 485 -20.01 6.83 44.99
C ILE A 485 -19.29 5.53 44.65
N GLN A 486 -20.03 4.43 44.48
CA GLN A 486 -19.47 3.14 44.15
C GLN A 486 -18.73 3.18 42.80
N PHE A 487 -19.35 3.72 41.75
CA PHE A 487 -18.73 3.82 40.44
C PHE A 487 -17.55 4.80 40.41
N THR A 488 -17.63 5.93 41.12
CA THR A 488 -16.50 6.87 41.22
C THR A 488 -15.29 6.23 41.88
N LEU A 489 -15.49 5.52 43.01
CA LEU A 489 -14.38 4.83 43.67
C LEU A 489 -13.80 3.73 42.77
N GLN A 490 -14.66 2.94 42.11
CA GLN A 490 -14.20 1.92 41.16
C GLN A 490 -13.39 2.53 40.01
N ALA A 491 -13.90 3.59 39.39
CA ALA A 491 -13.22 4.32 38.32
C ALA A 491 -11.89 4.94 38.77
N PHE A 492 -11.84 5.47 39.99
CA PHE A 492 -10.63 6.10 40.54
C PHE A 492 -9.53 5.07 40.84
N PHE A 493 -9.87 3.88 41.33
CA PHE A 493 -8.87 2.87 41.70
C PHE A 493 -8.50 1.92 40.54
N ASP A 494 -9.45 1.56 39.69
CA ASP A 494 -9.25 0.43 38.76
C ASP A 494 -9.04 0.84 37.29
N ASN A 495 -9.55 2.00 36.85
CA ASN A 495 -9.62 2.33 35.43
C ASN A 495 -8.32 2.97 34.89
N ASP A 496 -7.25 2.18 34.92
CA ASP A 496 -6.01 2.50 34.23
C ASP A 496 -6.17 2.34 32.70
N VAL A 497 -5.10 2.58 31.94
CA VAL A 497 -5.12 2.44 30.48
C VAL A 497 -5.48 1.01 30.07
N TYR A 498 -5.04 0.00 30.81
CA TYR A 498 -5.29 -1.41 30.50
C TYR A 498 -6.76 -1.78 30.71
N ARG A 499 -7.31 -1.44 31.88
CA ARG A 499 -8.70 -1.67 32.22
C ARG A 499 -9.66 -0.89 31.32
N ALA A 500 -9.33 0.35 30.97
CA ALA A 500 -10.12 1.15 30.03
C ALA A 500 -10.24 0.47 28.66
N ASN A 501 -9.16 -0.12 28.15
CA ASN A 501 -9.18 -0.88 26.90
C ASN A 501 -10.00 -2.17 27.01
N GLN A 502 -9.94 -2.88 28.14
CA GLN A 502 -10.79 -4.05 28.41
C GLN A 502 -12.28 -3.69 28.40
N ILE A 503 -12.65 -2.60 29.07
CA ILE A 503 -14.04 -2.10 29.11
C ILE A 503 -14.49 -1.75 27.70
N PHE A 504 -13.72 -0.93 26.99
CA PHE A 504 -14.05 -0.51 25.63
C PHE A 504 -14.30 -1.70 24.71
N ILE A 505 -13.35 -2.63 24.61
CA ILE A 505 -13.39 -3.71 23.62
C ILE A 505 -14.49 -4.75 23.93
N SER A 506 -14.86 -4.90 25.21
CA SER A 506 -15.93 -5.79 25.65
C SER A 506 -17.31 -5.33 25.18
N GLN A 507 -17.50 -4.00 25.06
CA GLN A 507 -18.76 -3.37 24.68
C GLN A 507 -18.75 -2.86 23.21
N ALA A 508 -17.59 -2.89 22.55
CA ALA A 508 -17.46 -2.44 21.16
C ALA A 508 -17.82 -3.53 20.14
N GLN A 509 -18.58 -3.13 19.11
CA GLN A 509 -18.85 -3.93 17.91
C GLN A 509 -18.00 -3.42 16.75
N GLY A 510 -17.37 -4.36 16.04
CA GLY A 510 -16.45 -4.06 14.95
C GLY A 510 -15.23 -4.97 14.95
N SER A 511 -14.18 -4.52 14.26
CA SER A 511 -12.88 -5.17 14.22
C SER A 511 -11.79 -4.19 14.65
N PHE A 512 -10.84 -4.65 15.47
CA PHE A 512 -9.92 -3.80 16.22
C PHE A 512 -8.54 -4.45 16.30
N GLY A 513 -7.57 -3.78 15.70
CA GLY A 513 -6.15 -3.85 16.02
C GLY A 513 -5.80 -2.51 16.62
N LEU A 514 -6.01 -2.35 17.93
CA LEU A 514 -5.94 -1.08 18.64
C LEU A 514 -4.65 -1.00 19.45
N VAL A 515 -3.97 0.13 19.39
CA VAL A 515 -2.83 0.47 20.23
C VAL A 515 -3.18 1.73 20.99
N THR A 516 -3.02 1.70 22.31
CA THR A 516 -3.27 2.85 23.17
C THR A 516 -2.00 3.21 23.94
N ALA A 517 -1.62 4.48 23.86
CA ALA A 517 -0.50 5.06 24.58
C ALA A 517 -0.96 6.23 25.45
N SER A 518 -0.31 6.43 26.60
CA SER A 518 -0.63 7.53 27.52
C SER A 518 0.62 8.13 28.13
N THR A 519 0.62 9.45 28.34
CA THR A 519 1.66 10.14 29.13
C THR A 519 1.71 9.70 30.59
N LEU A 520 0.65 9.06 31.11
CA LEU A 520 0.59 8.47 32.44
C LEU A 520 1.45 7.19 32.57
N ALA A 521 1.78 6.54 31.45
CA ALA A 521 2.56 5.30 31.38
C ALA A 521 3.67 5.39 30.32
N GLU A 522 4.81 5.99 30.67
CA GLU A 522 5.93 6.27 29.73
C GLU A 522 6.69 5.03 29.22
N SER A 523 6.44 3.86 29.81
CA SER A 523 7.14 2.60 29.51
C SER A 523 6.19 1.45 29.18
N GLU A 524 4.90 1.73 29.01
CA GLU A 524 3.87 0.70 28.81
C GLU A 524 2.96 1.06 27.64
N LEU A 525 2.57 0.04 26.86
CA LEU A 525 1.54 0.16 25.83
C LEU A 525 0.42 -0.85 26.12
N VAL A 526 -0.78 -0.53 25.62
CA VAL A 526 -1.90 -1.47 25.59
C VAL A 526 -2.25 -1.78 24.15
N LEU A 527 -2.35 -3.06 23.86
CA LEU A 527 -2.52 -3.65 22.55
C LEU A 527 -3.79 -4.52 22.55
N CYS A 528 -4.73 -4.29 21.64
CA CYS A 528 -5.98 -5.06 21.56
C CYS A 528 -6.12 -5.70 20.17
N ALA A 529 -6.50 -6.98 20.14
CA ALA A 529 -6.81 -7.72 18.92
C ALA A 529 -8.21 -8.35 19.04
N LYS A 530 -9.16 -7.91 18.22
CA LYS A 530 -10.51 -8.48 18.09
C LYS A 530 -10.96 -8.34 16.64
N GLY A 531 -11.02 -9.43 15.88
CA GLY A 531 -11.30 -9.41 14.43
C GLY A 531 -10.16 -8.90 13.54
N GLN A 532 -9.12 -8.26 14.10
CA GLN A 532 -7.89 -7.86 13.40
C GLN A 532 -6.66 -8.44 14.12
N PRO A 533 -5.65 -8.94 13.38
CA PRO A 533 -4.46 -9.53 13.97
C PRO A 533 -3.54 -8.46 14.57
N LEU A 534 -2.85 -8.85 15.63
CA LEU A 534 -1.76 -8.09 16.23
C LEU A 534 -0.73 -9.06 16.83
N THR A 535 0.52 -8.89 16.44
CA THR A 535 1.63 -9.75 16.81
C THR A 535 2.63 -8.96 17.64
N ILE A 536 3.17 -9.60 18.68
CA ILE A 536 4.15 -9.07 19.62
C ILE A 536 5.42 -9.89 19.47
N GLY A 537 6.57 -9.24 19.51
CA GLY A 537 7.86 -9.88 19.47
C GLY A 537 8.81 -9.29 20.50
N PHE A 538 9.56 -10.15 21.19
CA PHE A 538 10.57 -9.77 22.16
C PHE A 538 11.96 -10.17 21.70
N ASN A 539 12.95 -9.34 22.02
CA ASN A 539 14.35 -9.75 22.08
C ASN A 539 14.85 -9.46 23.50
N TRP A 540 14.92 -10.51 24.33
CA TRP A 540 15.30 -10.35 25.74
C TRP A 540 16.79 -10.09 25.93
N SER A 541 17.64 -10.43 24.95
CA SER A 541 19.08 -10.14 25.03
C SER A 541 19.40 -8.65 24.82
N GLN A 542 18.59 -7.95 24.03
CA GLN A 542 18.76 -6.54 23.69
C GLN A 542 17.71 -5.64 24.36
N ASP A 543 16.92 -6.18 25.29
CA ASP A 543 15.93 -5.47 26.10
C ASP A 543 14.92 -4.63 25.28
N TYR A 544 14.35 -5.21 24.22
CA TYR A 544 13.30 -4.56 23.44
C TYR A 544 12.14 -5.48 23.07
N MET A 545 10.99 -4.84 22.88
CA MET A 545 9.76 -5.41 22.35
C MET A 545 9.35 -4.63 21.09
N VAL A 546 8.87 -5.36 20.09
CA VAL A 546 8.24 -4.82 18.87
C VAL A 546 6.83 -5.38 18.73
N TYR A 547 5.94 -4.63 18.09
CA TYR A 547 4.62 -5.13 17.72
C TYR A 547 4.26 -4.67 16.31
N ALA A 548 3.41 -5.44 15.65
CA ALA A 548 2.81 -5.03 14.38
C ALA A 548 1.48 -5.74 14.15
N SER A 549 0.62 -5.16 13.33
CA SER A 549 -0.53 -5.85 12.75
C SER A 549 -0.12 -6.90 11.69
N GLU A 550 1.18 -7.03 11.44
CA GLU A 550 1.79 -7.85 10.40
C GLU A 550 2.91 -8.70 11.02
N PRO A 551 2.75 -10.03 11.15
CA PRO A 551 3.78 -10.90 11.71
C PRO A 551 5.12 -10.78 10.98
N ALA A 552 5.12 -10.62 9.66
CA ALA A 552 6.34 -10.47 8.89
C ALA A 552 7.16 -9.24 9.28
N ALA A 553 6.52 -8.16 9.74
CA ALA A 553 7.23 -6.96 10.21
C ALA A 553 7.99 -7.25 11.52
N VAL A 554 7.41 -8.07 12.40
CA VAL A 554 8.05 -8.56 13.62
C VAL A 554 9.16 -9.56 13.28
N ASP A 555 8.88 -10.52 12.39
CA ASP A 555 9.87 -11.50 11.93
C ASP A 555 11.08 -10.81 11.31
N ARG A 556 10.87 -9.77 10.50
CA ARG A 556 11.95 -9.03 9.81
C ARG A 556 13.04 -8.52 10.74
N VAL A 557 12.69 -8.24 11.99
CA VAL A 557 13.60 -7.68 13.00
C VAL A 557 14.01 -8.70 14.08
N LEU A 558 13.38 -9.87 14.16
CA LEU A 558 13.65 -10.90 15.17
C LEU A 558 14.21 -12.21 14.61
N LEU A 559 14.00 -12.52 13.33
CA LEU A 559 14.43 -13.77 12.72
C LEU A 559 15.94 -13.98 12.87
N ASN A 560 16.34 -15.19 13.29
CA ASN A 560 17.73 -15.59 13.50
C ASN A 560 18.48 -14.77 14.56
N LYS A 561 17.77 -14.05 15.43
CA LYS A 561 18.37 -13.36 16.57
C LYS A 561 18.26 -14.21 17.83
N PRO A 562 19.33 -14.28 18.65
CA PRO A 562 19.30 -15.07 19.87
C PRO A 562 18.27 -14.50 20.86
N GLN A 563 17.67 -15.39 21.65
CA GLN A 563 16.67 -15.03 22.68
C GLN A 563 15.53 -14.16 22.14
N SER A 564 15.12 -14.40 20.89
CA SER A 564 14.01 -13.68 20.25
C SER A 564 12.78 -14.56 20.15
N PHE A 565 11.64 -14.02 20.53
CA PHE A 565 10.37 -14.76 20.63
C PHE A 565 9.22 -13.95 20.06
N ARG A 566 8.25 -14.64 19.46
CA ARG A 566 7.02 -14.05 18.91
C ARG A 566 5.79 -14.65 19.58
N LEU A 567 4.78 -13.84 19.78
CA LEU A 567 3.46 -14.21 20.30
C LEU A 567 2.38 -13.43 19.54
N ASP A 568 1.38 -14.13 19.03
CA ASP A 568 0.24 -13.53 18.34
C ASP A 568 -0.95 -13.46 19.30
N LEU A 569 -1.61 -12.29 19.34
CA LEU A 569 -2.86 -12.12 20.06
C LEU A 569 -4.00 -12.75 19.27
N SER A 570 -5.00 -13.30 19.96
CA SER A 570 -6.14 -13.98 19.36
C SER A 570 -7.23 -13.03 18.91
N PRO A 571 -7.39 -12.77 17.58
CA PRO A 571 -8.44 -11.90 17.10
C PRO A 571 -9.83 -12.56 17.20
N GLN A 572 -9.93 -13.90 17.17
CA GLN A 572 -11.22 -14.59 17.24
C GLN A 572 -11.82 -14.54 18.65
N SER A 573 -11.02 -14.88 19.67
CA SER A 573 -11.48 -14.84 21.06
C SER A 573 -11.46 -13.44 21.65
N GLY A 574 -10.72 -12.52 21.01
CA GLY A 574 -10.52 -11.17 21.47
C GLY A 574 -9.56 -11.11 22.66
N GLU A 575 -8.43 -10.42 22.52
CA GLU A 575 -7.42 -10.30 23.58
C GLU A 575 -6.93 -8.87 23.76
N VAL A 576 -6.59 -8.52 25.01
CA VAL A 576 -6.00 -7.23 25.41
C VAL A 576 -4.68 -7.48 26.12
N ALA A 577 -3.59 -6.98 25.59
CA ALA A 577 -2.26 -7.14 26.13
C ALA A 577 -1.70 -5.81 26.68
N LYS A 578 -1.23 -5.83 27.92
CA LYS A 578 -0.37 -4.78 28.49
C LYS A 578 1.08 -5.21 28.33
N VAL A 579 1.90 -4.33 27.77
CA VAL A 579 3.27 -4.66 27.37
C VAL A 579 4.28 -3.61 27.80
N THR A 580 5.46 -4.07 28.19
CA THR A 580 6.66 -3.26 28.42
C THR A 580 7.81 -3.77 27.55
N ALA A 581 9.04 -3.26 27.73
CA ALA A 581 10.22 -3.80 27.06
C ALA A 581 10.55 -5.26 27.48
N LYS A 582 10.04 -5.72 28.63
CA LYS A 582 10.38 -7.03 29.24
C LYS A 582 9.17 -7.89 29.60
N ASP A 583 8.04 -7.26 29.88
CA ASP A 583 6.88 -7.92 30.47
C ASP A 583 5.66 -7.88 29.53
N LEU A 584 4.82 -8.90 29.66
CA LEU A 584 3.57 -9.08 28.93
C LEU A 584 2.51 -9.62 29.89
N ILE A 585 1.35 -8.97 29.92
CA ILE A 585 0.13 -9.47 30.58
C ILE A 585 -0.97 -9.50 29.52
N VAL A 586 -1.66 -10.62 29.35
CA VAL A 586 -2.73 -10.81 28.35
C VAL A 586 -4.04 -11.12 29.05
N TYR A 587 -5.11 -10.43 28.67
CA TYR A 587 -6.49 -10.69 29.11
C TYR A 587 -7.31 -11.24 27.95
N SER A 588 -8.01 -12.34 28.18
CA SER A 588 -8.91 -12.97 27.21
C SER A 588 -10.34 -12.49 27.42
N LEU A 589 -10.95 -11.89 26.39
CA LEU A 589 -12.36 -11.46 26.45
C LEU A 589 -13.30 -12.66 26.55
N SER A 590 -12.99 -13.74 25.83
CA SER A 590 -13.78 -14.98 25.86
C SER A 590 -13.79 -15.67 27.24
N GLN A 591 -12.66 -15.66 27.95
CA GLN A 591 -12.53 -16.31 29.27
C GLN A 591 -12.77 -15.34 30.42
N GLN A 592 -12.83 -14.03 30.14
CA GLN A 592 -12.97 -12.95 31.12
C GLN A 592 -11.91 -12.96 32.24
N GLN A 593 -10.68 -13.35 31.92
CA GLN A 593 -9.58 -13.43 32.86
C GLN A 593 -8.22 -13.14 32.21
N GLU A 594 -7.23 -12.81 33.05
CA GLU A 594 -5.82 -12.75 32.65
C GLU A 594 -5.27 -14.16 32.43
N LEU A 595 -4.49 -14.33 31.37
CA LEU A 595 -3.85 -15.58 31.00
C LEU A 595 -2.54 -15.73 31.78
N GLY A 596 -2.38 -16.85 32.47
CA GLY A 596 -1.18 -17.17 33.23
C GLY A 596 0.00 -17.57 32.33
N LYS A 597 1.20 -17.66 32.93
CA LYS A 597 2.41 -18.12 32.22
C LYS A 597 2.23 -19.50 31.59
N GLN A 598 1.44 -20.37 32.22
CA GLN A 598 1.16 -21.71 31.71
C GLN A 598 0.28 -21.66 30.45
N ASP A 599 -0.70 -20.76 30.40
CA ASP A 599 -1.60 -20.57 29.24
C ASP A 599 -0.86 -20.00 28.02
N LEU A 600 0.18 -19.19 28.26
CA LEU A 600 1.00 -18.60 27.21
C LEU A 600 2.20 -19.47 26.83
N LYS A 601 2.58 -20.47 27.65
CA LYS A 601 3.82 -21.24 27.49
C LYS A 601 3.94 -21.88 26.11
N ASP A 602 2.87 -22.51 25.65
CA ASP A 602 2.86 -23.20 24.35
C ASP A 602 2.59 -22.25 23.17
N ARG A 603 2.31 -20.97 23.44
CA ARG A 603 2.07 -19.95 22.40
C ARG A 603 3.36 -19.27 21.95
N TRP A 604 4.45 -19.32 22.71
CA TRP A 604 5.69 -18.65 22.31
C TRP A 604 6.37 -19.35 21.14
N ILE A 605 6.66 -18.59 20.09
CA ILE A 605 7.42 -19.03 18.92
C ILE A 605 8.86 -18.55 19.07
N SER A 606 9.82 -19.48 19.14
CA SER A 606 11.24 -19.12 19.08
C SER A 606 11.60 -18.62 17.69
N MET A 607 12.18 -17.42 17.59
CA MET A 607 12.66 -16.87 16.32
C MET A 607 14.09 -17.29 15.99
N GLU A 608 14.71 -18.07 16.89
CA GLU A 608 16.04 -18.65 16.74
C GLU A 608 15.96 -20.07 16.14
N ASP A 609 15.05 -20.94 16.63
CA ASP A 609 15.06 -22.39 16.37
C ASP A 609 13.75 -22.98 15.82
N HIS A 610 12.89 -22.17 15.19
CA HIS A 610 11.59 -22.65 14.72
C HIS A 610 11.69 -23.54 13.46
N PRO A 611 10.97 -24.69 13.40
CA PRO A 611 11.13 -25.70 12.35
C PRO A 611 10.82 -25.22 10.93
N TYR A 612 10.07 -24.11 10.82
CA TYR A 612 9.70 -23.52 9.55
C TYR A 612 10.55 -22.29 9.16
N LEU A 613 11.54 -21.91 9.97
CA LEU A 613 12.46 -20.78 9.69
C LEU A 613 13.23 -20.95 8.40
N SER A 614 13.63 -22.18 8.04
CA SER A 614 14.34 -22.47 6.79
C SER A 614 13.56 -22.09 5.54
N HIS A 615 12.23 -21.95 5.66
CA HIS A 615 11.33 -21.55 4.59
C HIS A 615 11.03 -20.05 4.56
N ILE A 616 11.52 -19.28 5.54
CA ILE A 616 11.36 -17.83 5.64
C ILE A 616 12.67 -17.16 5.22
N ARG A 617 12.62 -16.39 4.14
CA ARG A 617 13.74 -15.65 3.54
C ARG A 617 13.48 -14.15 3.66
N LEU A 618 14.33 -13.48 4.42
CA LEU A 618 14.26 -12.03 4.53
C LEU A 618 14.58 -11.36 3.18
N SER A 619 13.76 -10.39 2.81
CA SER A 619 14.02 -9.50 1.68
C SER A 619 15.37 -8.80 1.88
N THR A 620 16.30 -8.99 0.94
CA THR A 620 17.60 -8.29 0.95
C THR A 620 17.41 -6.78 0.79
N PRO A 621 18.27 -5.93 1.41
CA PRO A 621 18.13 -4.47 1.43
C PRO A 621 18.05 -3.83 0.03
N GLU A 622 17.48 -2.60 -0.01
CA GLU A 622 17.10 -1.81 -1.18
C GLU A 622 18.01 -2.00 -2.41
N LYS A 623 17.65 -2.94 -3.29
CA LYS A 623 18.16 -2.94 -4.66
C LYS A 623 17.42 -1.86 -5.46
N PRO A 624 18.11 -1.09 -6.31
CA PRO A 624 17.53 0.09 -6.99
C PRO A 624 16.43 -0.24 -8.00
N ASP A 625 16.21 -1.51 -8.34
CA ASP A 625 15.21 -1.99 -9.30
C ASP A 625 14.66 -3.36 -8.83
N PRO A 626 13.60 -3.37 -8.00
CA PRO A 626 13.04 -4.59 -7.43
C PRO A 626 12.53 -5.57 -8.49
N ILE A 627 11.93 -5.09 -9.57
CA ILE A 627 11.44 -5.95 -10.66
C ILE A 627 12.60 -6.64 -11.37
N ALA A 628 13.70 -5.93 -11.65
CA ALA A 628 14.88 -6.58 -12.24
C ALA A 628 15.46 -7.65 -11.31
N ASN A 629 15.47 -7.40 -10.00
CA ASN A 629 15.91 -8.39 -9.03
C ASN A 629 15.02 -9.63 -9.05
N ASP A 630 13.71 -9.45 -9.04
CA ASP A 630 12.73 -10.53 -9.13
C ASP A 630 12.92 -11.33 -10.44
N ILE A 631 12.99 -10.65 -11.60
CA ILE A 631 13.20 -11.31 -12.89
C ILE A 631 14.51 -12.12 -12.90
N ASN A 632 15.62 -11.54 -12.42
CA ASN A 632 16.91 -12.21 -12.43
C ASN A 632 17.01 -13.37 -11.43
N SER A 633 16.15 -13.42 -10.40
CA SER A 633 16.12 -14.51 -9.40
C SER A 633 15.29 -15.71 -9.84
N ILE A 634 14.45 -15.58 -10.87
CA ILE A 634 13.60 -16.66 -11.40
C ILE A 634 14.40 -17.95 -11.63
N PRO A 635 15.52 -18.00 -12.38
CA PRO A 635 16.19 -19.27 -12.70
C PRO A 635 16.69 -20.00 -11.45
N ARG A 636 17.25 -19.26 -10.49
CA ARG A 636 17.67 -19.79 -9.19
C ARG A 636 16.49 -20.38 -8.43
N LEU A 637 15.41 -19.61 -8.31
CA LEU A 637 14.25 -20.05 -7.54
C LEU A 637 13.57 -21.27 -8.16
N LEU A 638 13.42 -21.33 -9.49
CA LEU A 638 12.83 -22.50 -10.14
C LEU A 638 13.69 -23.76 -9.93
N HIS A 639 15.01 -23.61 -9.88
CA HIS A 639 15.94 -24.69 -9.56
C HIS A 639 15.84 -25.13 -8.09
N GLU A 640 15.68 -24.19 -7.16
CA GLU A 640 15.44 -24.48 -5.75
C GLU A 640 14.12 -25.23 -5.55
N ILE A 641 13.03 -24.80 -6.21
CA ILE A 641 11.75 -25.54 -6.19
C ILE A 641 11.97 -26.96 -6.70
N LYS A 642 12.60 -27.13 -7.86
CA LYS A 642 12.92 -28.47 -8.39
C LYS A 642 13.66 -29.32 -7.36
N THR A 643 14.66 -28.76 -6.69
CA THR A 643 15.48 -29.47 -5.70
C THR A 643 14.67 -29.83 -4.46
N ASP A 644 13.79 -28.93 -4.00
CA ASP A 644 12.88 -29.16 -2.89
C ASP A 644 11.90 -30.31 -3.19
N TRP A 645 11.39 -30.39 -4.42
CA TRP A 645 10.54 -31.50 -4.89
C TRP A 645 11.29 -32.83 -5.10
N GLN A 646 12.62 -32.82 -5.14
CA GLN A 646 13.43 -34.04 -5.14
C GLN A 646 13.70 -34.55 -3.72
N ASN A 647 13.60 -33.68 -2.71
CA ASN A 647 13.80 -34.06 -1.32
C ASN A 647 12.53 -34.69 -0.74
N PRO A 648 12.50 -36.00 -0.40
CA PRO A 648 11.31 -36.67 0.11
C PRO A 648 10.83 -36.11 1.45
N THR A 649 11.70 -35.44 2.22
CA THR A 649 11.32 -34.85 3.51
C THR A 649 10.82 -33.41 3.40
N SER A 650 10.81 -32.81 2.20
CA SER A 650 10.34 -31.44 2.02
C SER A 650 8.85 -31.30 2.33
N LEU A 651 8.42 -30.11 2.71
CA LEU A 651 7.01 -29.83 3.02
C LEU A 651 6.11 -30.03 1.79
N ASN A 652 6.61 -29.65 0.61
CA ASN A 652 5.93 -29.88 -0.66
C ASN A 652 5.73 -31.37 -0.92
N ARG A 653 6.76 -32.19 -0.71
CA ARG A 653 6.70 -33.63 -0.92
C ARG A 653 5.76 -34.32 0.05
N ARG A 654 5.87 -34.05 1.35
CA ARG A 654 4.97 -34.61 2.35
C ARG A 654 3.51 -34.21 2.13
N SER A 655 3.25 -32.96 1.73
CA SER A 655 1.89 -32.52 1.39
C SER A 655 1.35 -33.18 0.12
N ALA A 656 2.22 -33.39 -0.88
CA ALA A 656 1.83 -34.08 -2.09
C ALA A 656 1.56 -35.58 -1.85
N ASP A 657 2.34 -36.22 -0.96
CA ASP A 657 2.16 -37.61 -0.52
C ASP A 657 0.81 -37.79 0.19
N TYR A 658 0.38 -36.81 0.97
CA TYR A 658 -0.94 -36.86 1.58
C TYR A 658 -2.07 -36.63 0.55
N LEU A 659 -1.89 -35.66 -0.35
CA LEU A 659 -2.88 -35.42 -1.41
C LEU A 659 -3.07 -36.66 -2.30
N ILE A 660 -1.98 -37.34 -2.70
CA ILE A 660 -2.08 -38.56 -3.50
C ILE A 660 -2.73 -39.71 -2.73
N TYR A 661 -2.47 -39.83 -1.42
CA TYR A 661 -3.16 -40.80 -0.57
C TYR A 661 -4.69 -40.59 -0.64
N LEU A 662 -5.17 -39.35 -0.49
CA LEU A 662 -6.61 -39.03 -0.57
C LEU A 662 -7.19 -39.30 -1.96
N LEU A 663 -6.46 -38.98 -3.01
CA LEU A 663 -6.88 -39.27 -4.39
C LEU A 663 -6.92 -40.78 -4.68
N THR A 664 -5.99 -41.55 -4.12
CA THR A 664 -5.95 -43.01 -4.23
C THR A 664 -7.14 -43.66 -3.54
N GLU A 665 -7.50 -43.21 -2.33
CA GLU A 665 -8.74 -43.64 -1.67
C GLU A 665 -9.96 -43.35 -2.55
N LYS A 666 -10.02 -42.17 -3.17
CA LYS A 666 -11.10 -41.80 -4.08
C LYS A 666 -11.16 -42.71 -5.32
N VAL A 667 -10.01 -43.03 -5.93
CA VAL A 667 -9.93 -43.98 -7.07
C VAL A 667 -10.49 -45.34 -6.67
N GLN A 668 -10.08 -45.89 -5.52
CA GLN A 668 -10.56 -47.19 -5.05
C GLN A 668 -12.07 -47.21 -4.84
N ARG A 669 -12.63 -46.14 -4.25
CA ARG A 669 -14.08 -45.98 -4.08
C ARG A 669 -14.79 -45.85 -5.42
N PHE A 670 -14.23 -45.09 -6.35
CA PHE A 670 -14.76 -44.92 -7.70
C PHE A 670 -14.78 -46.25 -8.47
N GLU A 671 -13.68 -47.01 -8.48
CA GLU A 671 -13.62 -48.32 -9.15
C GLU A 671 -14.59 -49.33 -8.51
N LYS A 672 -14.69 -49.37 -7.17
CA LYS A 672 -15.65 -50.22 -6.47
C LYS A 672 -17.09 -49.88 -6.87
N LYS A 673 -17.42 -48.59 -6.91
CA LYS A 673 -18.74 -48.10 -7.32
C LYS A 673 -19.03 -48.39 -8.79
N GLN A 674 -18.05 -48.21 -9.67
CA GLN A 674 -18.14 -48.51 -11.09
C GLN A 674 -18.43 -50.00 -11.31
N ARG A 675 -17.77 -50.90 -10.57
CA ARG A 675 -18.05 -52.35 -10.62
C ARG A 675 -19.48 -52.67 -10.15
N LEU A 676 -19.95 -52.08 -9.05
CA LEU A 676 -21.31 -52.27 -8.55
C LEU A 676 -22.37 -51.74 -9.52
N MET A 677 -22.14 -50.57 -10.12
CA MET A 677 -23.06 -49.98 -11.10
C MET A 677 -23.06 -50.74 -12.44
N PHE A 678 -21.90 -51.29 -12.84
CA PHE A 678 -21.80 -52.20 -13.97
C PHE A 678 -22.62 -53.48 -13.73
N GLN A 679 -22.51 -54.08 -12.55
CA GLN A 679 -23.33 -55.24 -12.14
C GLN A 679 -24.82 -54.92 -12.09
N ALA A 680 -25.20 -53.67 -11.79
CA ALA A 680 -26.58 -53.20 -11.73
C ALA A 680 -27.14 -52.70 -13.08
N GLY A 681 -26.36 -52.72 -14.17
CA GLY A 681 -26.79 -52.23 -15.49
C GLY A 681 -26.95 -50.71 -15.63
N LEU A 682 -26.45 -49.91 -14.68
CA LEU A 682 -26.65 -48.45 -14.58
C LEU A 682 -25.46 -47.63 -15.14
N ILE A 683 -24.77 -48.16 -16.16
CA ILE A 683 -23.50 -47.61 -16.67
C ILE A 683 -23.64 -46.16 -17.17
N SER A 684 -24.80 -45.78 -17.72
CA SER A 684 -25.06 -44.44 -18.24
C SER A 684 -25.12 -43.35 -17.16
N GLN A 685 -25.35 -43.71 -15.89
CA GLN A 685 -25.47 -42.78 -14.76
C GLN A 685 -24.16 -42.55 -13.99
N ILE A 686 -23.08 -43.28 -14.34
CA ILE A 686 -21.76 -43.20 -13.67
C ILE A 686 -21.13 -41.80 -13.82
N ARG A 687 -21.46 -41.07 -14.90
CA ARG A 687 -20.81 -39.80 -15.27
C ARG A 687 -21.37 -38.55 -14.58
N THR A 688 -22.53 -38.62 -13.93
CA THR A 688 -23.21 -37.45 -13.34
C THR A 688 -23.28 -37.57 -11.82
N MET A 689 -22.15 -37.47 -11.15
CA MET A 689 -22.14 -37.18 -9.71
C MET A 689 -22.08 -35.65 -9.54
N PRO A 690 -23.06 -35.00 -8.88
CA PRO A 690 -23.09 -33.54 -8.75
C PRO A 690 -22.00 -32.99 -7.82
N THR A 691 -21.30 -33.84 -7.07
CA THR A 691 -20.33 -33.44 -6.04
C THR A 691 -19.01 -32.99 -6.63
N THR A 692 -18.49 -31.86 -6.14
CA THR A 692 -17.17 -31.32 -6.51
C THR A 692 -16.07 -32.18 -5.86
N ASP A 693 -15.14 -32.71 -6.66
CA ASP A 693 -14.01 -33.51 -6.13
C ASP A 693 -12.86 -32.62 -5.64
N LEU A 694 -12.54 -31.57 -6.40
CA LEU A 694 -11.51 -30.59 -6.06
C LEU A 694 -12.01 -29.18 -6.33
N LEU A 695 -12.06 -28.35 -5.29
CA LEU A 695 -12.32 -26.92 -5.40
C LEU A 695 -10.99 -26.15 -5.34
N ILE A 696 -10.71 -25.31 -6.33
CA ILE A 696 -9.54 -24.43 -6.33
C ILE A 696 -9.99 -22.98 -6.20
N THR A 697 -9.38 -22.25 -5.27
CA THR A 697 -9.74 -20.85 -5.01
C THR A 697 -8.54 -19.95 -4.76
N GLY A 698 -8.72 -18.67 -5.05
CA GLY A 698 -7.73 -17.61 -4.90
C GLY A 698 -8.28 -16.28 -5.44
N GLU A 699 -7.42 -15.28 -5.58
CA GLU A 699 -7.74 -13.99 -6.20
C GLU A 699 -6.68 -13.60 -7.25
N GLU A 700 -7.10 -12.84 -8.27
CA GLU A 700 -6.27 -12.36 -9.38
C GLU A 700 -5.30 -13.44 -9.91
N ASN A 701 -3.99 -13.16 -9.87
CA ASN A 701 -2.92 -14.05 -10.32
C ASN A 701 -3.03 -15.46 -9.71
N SER A 702 -3.42 -15.57 -8.45
CA SER A 702 -3.52 -16.87 -7.76
C SER A 702 -4.67 -17.70 -8.32
N LEU A 703 -5.80 -17.05 -8.63
CA LEU A 703 -6.96 -17.68 -9.26
C LEU A 703 -6.64 -18.10 -10.70
N TRP A 704 -6.08 -17.22 -11.53
CA TRP A 704 -5.78 -17.53 -12.94
C TRP A 704 -4.77 -18.68 -13.09
N LEU A 705 -3.80 -18.77 -12.18
CA LEU A 705 -2.90 -19.93 -12.10
C LEU A 705 -3.64 -21.20 -11.65
N GLY A 706 -4.56 -21.08 -10.68
CA GLY A 706 -5.42 -22.17 -10.23
C GLY A 706 -6.36 -22.71 -11.32
N GLU A 707 -7.00 -21.82 -12.08
CA GLU A 707 -7.81 -22.16 -13.26
C GLU A 707 -6.98 -22.89 -14.31
N LYS A 708 -5.74 -22.46 -14.52
CA LYS A 708 -4.84 -23.12 -15.47
C LYS A 708 -4.42 -24.50 -14.99
N PHE A 709 -4.08 -24.64 -13.70
CA PHE A 709 -3.75 -25.92 -13.09
C PHE A 709 -4.92 -26.90 -13.09
N ALA A 710 -6.15 -26.41 -12.86
CA ALA A 710 -7.37 -27.21 -13.01
C ALA A 710 -7.50 -27.79 -14.43
N GLN A 711 -7.26 -26.97 -15.47
CA GLN A 711 -7.27 -27.44 -16.85
C GLN A 711 -6.22 -28.53 -17.11
N ASP A 712 -5.01 -28.40 -16.54
CA ASP A 712 -3.98 -29.43 -16.69
C ASP A 712 -4.33 -30.72 -15.95
N LEU A 713 -4.90 -30.61 -14.75
CA LEU A 713 -5.42 -31.76 -14.02
C LEU A 713 -6.55 -32.45 -14.79
N THR A 714 -7.44 -31.73 -15.46
CA THR A 714 -8.47 -32.36 -16.33
C THR A 714 -7.87 -33.07 -17.53
N VAL A 715 -6.77 -32.56 -18.10
CA VAL A 715 -6.04 -33.24 -19.18
C VAL A 715 -5.42 -34.54 -18.69
N VAL A 716 -4.90 -34.58 -17.46
CA VAL A 716 -4.28 -35.78 -16.87
C VAL A 716 -5.32 -36.75 -16.28
N PHE A 717 -6.36 -36.24 -15.62
CA PHE A 717 -7.40 -36.97 -14.90
C PHE A 717 -8.79 -36.52 -15.37
N PRO A 718 -9.26 -36.96 -16.55
CA PRO A 718 -10.51 -36.49 -17.15
C PRO A 718 -11.78 -36.77 -16.33
N PHE A 719 -11.73 -37.69 -15.37
CA PHE A 719 -12.88 -38.04 -14.53
C PHE A 719 -12.89 -37.33 -13.17
N LEU A 720 -11.93 -36.44 -12.90
CA LEU A 720 -11.94 -35.62 -11.69
C LEU A 720 -12.84 -34.38 -11.90
N ASN A 721 -13.87 -34.19 -11.08
CA ASN A 721 -14.72 -33.01 -11.14
C ASN A 721 -14.06 -31.82 -10.40
N ILE A 722 -13.44 -30.91 -11.16
CA ILE A 722 -12.69 -29.77 -10.63
C ILE A 722 -13.48 -28.48 -10.85
N VAL A 723 -13.67 -27.70 -9.78
CA VAL A 723 -14.32 -26.39 -9.82
C VAL A 723 -13.33 -25.31 -9.41
N THR A 724 -13.33 -24.19 -10.13
CA THR A 724 -12.52 -23.01 -9.79
C THR A 724 -13.41 -21.81 -9.54
N THR A 725 -13.21 -21.09 -8.43
CA THR A 725 -14.04 -19.92 -8.06
C THR A 725 -13.22 -18.92 -7.24
N SER A 726 -13.45 -17.61 -7.45
CA SER A 726 -12.74 -16.59 -6.66
C SER A 726 -13.16 -16.65 -5.19
N ALA A 727 -12.23 -16.33 -4.29
CA ALA A 727 -12.52 -16.40 -2.85
C ALA A 727 -13.67 -15.44 -2.46
N ASN A 728 -13.74 -14.26 -3.07
CA ASN A 728 -14.87 -13.33 -2.91
C ASN A 728 -16.22 -13.94 -3.33
N GLN A 729 -16.27 -14.62 -4.47
CA GLN A 729 -17.51 -15.27 -4.92
C GLN A 729 -17.91 -16.42 -3.98
N LEU A 730 -16.94 -17.18 -3.47
CA LEU A 730 -17.20 -18.22 -2.48
C LEU A 730 -17.80 -17.64 -1.19
N LEU A 731 -17.27 -16.53 -0.67
CA LEU A 731 -17.85 -15.88 0.52
C LEU A 731 -19.31 -15.45 0.29
N GLN A 732 -19.62 -14.92 -0.89
CA GLN A 732 -20.99 -14.56 -1.25
C GLN A 732 -21.91 -15.78 -1.38
N GLN A 733 -21.40 -16.90 -1.91
CA GLN A 733 -22.16 -18.15 -2.01
C GLN A 733 -22.39 -18.78 -0.63
N LEU A 734 -21.38 -18.76 0.24
CA LEU A 734 -21.48 -19.26 1.61
C LEU A 734 -22.52 -18.48 2.42
N ASP A 735 -22.61 -17.17 2.22
CA ASP A 735 -23.64 -16.32 2.83
C ASP A 735 -25.07 -16.68 2.36
N ARG A 736 -25.22 -17.06 1.07
CA ARG A 736 -26.50 -17.46 0.46
C ARG A 736 -26.90 -18.92 0.71
N GLY A 737 -25.97 -19.78 1.12
CA GLY A 737 -26.21 -21.19 1.47
C GLY A 737 -25.13 -22.15 0.96
N PHE A 738 -24.62 -23.00 1.86
CA PHE A 738 -23.53 -23.96 1.59
C PHE A 738 -23.86 -24.98 0.49
N GLY A 739 -25.13 -25.39 0.38
CA GLY A 739 -25.58 -26.41 -0.59
C GLY A 739 -25.28 -26.09 -2.07
N GLN A 740 -25.08 -24.81 -2.44
CA GLN A 740 -24.77 -24.41 -3.82
C GLN A 740 -23.37 -24.82 -4.30
N LEU A 741 -22.44 -25.10 -3.37
CA LEU A 741 -21.05 -25.46 -3.68
C LEU A 741 -20.87 -26.93 -4.06
N ASN A 742 -21.90 -27.76 -3.82
CA ASN A 742 -21.87 -29.22 -4.00
C ASN A 742 -20.64 -29.89 -3.35
N LEU A 743 -20.17 -29.36 -2.22
CA LEU A 743 -19.08 -29.94 -1.44
C LEU A 743 -19.61 -31.01 -0.49
N GLY A 744 -18.82 -32.04 -0.25
CA GLY A 744 -19.09 -33.10 0.72
C GLY A 744 -17.81 -33.66 1.32
N ARG A 745 -17.95 -34.75 2.10
CA ARG A 745 -16.86 -35.37 2.87
C ARG A 745 -15.66 -35.86 2.05
N ASP A 746 -15.86 -36.06 0.75
CA ASP A 746 -14.81 -36.49 -0.17
C ASP A 746 -14.27 -35.33 -1.03
N SER A 747 -14.74 -34.10 -0.80
CA SER A 747 -14.30 -32.90 -1.53
C SER A 747 -12.99 -32.39 -0.95
N LEU A 748 -12.02 -32.12 -1.82
CA LEU A 748 -10.75 -31.52 -1.50
C LEU A 748 -10.78 -30.03 -1.87
N VAL A 749 -10.06 -29.19 -1.12
CA VAL A 749 -9.91 -27.77 -1.44
C VAL A 749 -8.43 -27.42 -1.58
N LEU A 750 -8.08 -26.65 -2.62
CA LEU A 750 -6.77 -26.02 -2.78
C LEU A 750 -6.94 -24.49 -2.79
N ALA A 751 -6.50 -23.84 -1.72
CA ALA A 751 -6.46 -22.39 -1.62
C ALA A 751 -5.07 -21.86 -2.03
N ILE A 752 -5.02 -20.99 -3.05
CA ILE A 752 -3.79 -20.41 -3.57
C ILE A 752 -3.70 -18.95 -3.13
N THR A 753 -2.66 -18.60 -2.37
CA THR A 753 -2.45 -17.24 -1.88
C THR A 753 -0.97 -16.94 -1.70
N GLN A 754 -0.44 -16.01 -2.50
CA GLN A 754 0.98 -15.67 -2.43
C GLN A 754 1.41 -15.08 -1.08
N SER A 755 0.63 -14.12 -0.56
CA SER A 755 0.99 -13.36 0.65
C SER A 755 0.50 -13.98 1.95
N GLY A 756 -0.45 -14.93 1.89
CA GLY A 756 -1.16 -15.40 3.08
C GLY A 756 -2.05 -14.34 3.75
N GLN A 757 -2.27 -13.19 3.09
CA GLN A 757 -2.94 -12.01 3.68
C GLN A 757 -4.13 -11.51 2.87
N THR A 758 -4.38 -12.08 1.69
CA THR A 758 -5.55 -11.73 0.88
C THR A 758 -6.81 -12.03 1.69
N PHE A 759 -7.52 -10.97 2.10
CA PHE A 759 -8.57 -11.07 3.11
C PHE A 759 -9.62 -12.13 2.75
N SER A 760 -10.13 -12.10 1.50
CA SER A 760 -11.14 -13.04 1.05
C SER A 760 -10.65 -14.49 1.08
N THR A 761 -9.44 -14.75 0.59
CA THR A 761 -8.84 -16.09 0.58
C THR A 761 -8.58 -16.60 2.00
N VAL A 762 -8.07 -15.77 2.91
CA VAL A 762 -7.83 -16.15 4.31
C VAL A 762 -9.15 -16.44 5.04
N LYS A 763 -10.21 -15.66 4.78
CA LYS A 763 -11.54 -15.94 5.33
C LYS A 763 -12.09 -17.27 4.83
N VAL A 764 -11.97 -17.57 3.54
CA VAL A 764 -12.37 -18.88 2.99
C VAL A 764 -11.56 -20.01 3.62
N ILE A 765 -10.24 -19.85 3.77
CA ILE A 765 -9.37 -20.83 4.45
C ILE A 765 -9.88 -21.10 5.86
N ASN A 766 -10.15 -20.07 6.65
CA ASN A 766 -10.63 -20.23 8.03
C ASN A 766 -12.01 -20.92 8.11
N ILE A 767 -12.94 -20.56 7.22
CA ILE A 767 -14.26 -21.20 7.18
C ILE A 767 -14.14 -22.67 6.79
N PHE A 768 -13.34 -22.98 5.76
CA PHE A 768 -13.19 -24.36 5.30
C PHE A 768 -12.38 -25.22 6.27
N ASP A 769 -11.37 -24.67 6.95
CA ASP A 769 -10.69 -25.37 8.04
C ASP A 769 -11.68 -25.78 9.14
N TYR A 770 -12.58 -24.87 9.53
CA TYR A 770 -13.67 -25.17 10.46
C TYR A 770 -14.58 -26.29 9.93
N LEU A 771 -15.01 -26.24 8.66
CA LEU A 771 -15.86 -27.26 8.06
C LEU A 771 -15.16 -28.63 7.91
N CYS A 772 -13.85 -28.65 7.65
CA CYS A 772 -13.02 -29.86 7.66
C CYS A 772 -13.01 -30.47 9.07
N ASN A 773 -12.80 -29.66 10.11
CA ASN A 773 -12.77 -30.11 11.50
C ASN A 773 -14.13 -30.68 11.97
N GLN A 774 -15.24 -30.24 11.38
CA GLN A 774 -16.58 -30.79 11.62
C GLN A 774 -16.90 -32.03 10.75
N GLY A 775 -15.99 -32.44 9.85
CA GLY A 775 -16.22 -33.56 8.93
C GLY A 775 -17.37 -33.30 7.93
N ILE A 776 -17.61 -32.04 7.58
CA ILE A 776 -18.62 -31.63 6.59
C ILE A 776 -18.02 -31.73 5.18
N ILE A 777 -16.78 -31.24 5.02
CA ILE A 777 -15.96 -31.41 3.82
C ILE A 777 -14.76 -32.32 4.11
N GLY A 778 -14.04 -32.73 3.06
CA GLY A 778 -12.85 -33.57 3.18
C GLY A 778 -11.67 -32.80 3.75
N GLU A 779 -10.74 -32.37 2.89
CA GLU A 779 -9.46 -31.80 3.31
C GLU A 779 -9.13 -30.49 2.59
N ILE A 780 -8.37 -29.61 3.25
CA ILE A 780 -7.91 -28.32 2.72
C ILE A 780 -6.39 -28.27 2.60
N PHE A 781 -5.92 -27.89 1.41
CA PHE A 781 -4.53 -27.65 1.09
C PHE A 781 -4.31 -26.17 0.79
N ILE A 782 -3.14 -25.65 1.13
CA ILE A 782 -2.77 -24.25 0.91
C ILE A 782 -1.50 -24.19 0.07
N LEU A 783 -1.49 -23.39 -1.01
CA LEU A 783 -0.27 -23.01 -1.71
C LEU A 783 0.05 -21.55 -1.38
N THR A 784 1.23 -21.32 -0.80
CA THR A 784 1.69 -19.97 -0.47
C THR A 784 3.16 -19.72 -0.80
N GLY A 785 3.51 -18.45 -0.92
CA GLY A 785 4.90 -18.02 -1.00
C GLY A 785 5.45 -17.52 0.34
N GLU A 786 4.58 -17.07 1.25
CA GLU A 786 4.94 -16.48 2.54
C GLU A 786 4.31 -17.35 3.65
N LEU A 787 5.14 -18.14 4.30
CA LEU A 787 4.69 -19.12 5.29
C LEU A 787 4.39 -18.47 6.64
N SER A 788 5.06 -17.37 6.98
CA SER A 788 4.94 -16.68 8.26
C SER A 788 3.51 -16.26 8.58
N SER A 789 2.71 -15.85 7.60
CA SER A 789 1.29 -15.51 7.77
C SER A 789 0.41 -16.68 8.21
N PHE A 790 0.88 -17.91 8.08
CA PHE A 790 0.19 -19.13 8.49
C PHE A 790 0.84 -19.81 9.70
N ILE A 791 1.89 -19.25 10.29
CA ILE A 791 2.42 -19.74 11.56
C ILE A 791 1.60 -19.04 12.66
N ASN A 792 0.74 -19.78 13.37
CA ASN A 792 -0.06 -19.20 14.44
C ASN A 792 0.35 -19.80 15.79
N SER A 793 0.78 -18.92 16.69
CA SER A 793 1.08 -19.25 18.08
C SER A 793 -0.10 -19.78 18.89
N ILE A 794 -1.34 -19.43 18.53
CA ILE A 794 -2.54 -19.69 19.37
C ILE A 794 -2.91 -21.19 19.43
N GLN A 795 -2.47 -22.01 18.48
CA GLN A 795 -2.77 -23.45 18.42
C GLN A 795 -1.69 -24.36 19.06
N GLY A 796 -0.71 -23.78 19.76
CA GLY A 796 0.32 -24.53 20.50
C GLY A 796 1.55 -24.91 19.65
N LYS A 797 2.75 -24.75 20.23
CA LYS A 797 4.09 -25.06 19.68
C LYS A 797 4.46 -24.37 18.36
N GLY A 798 3.79 -23.28 17.97
CA GLY A 798 4.04 -22.61 16.69
C GLY A 798 3.60 -23.43 15.47
N GLY A 799 2.55 -24.25 15.61
CA GLY A 799 1.97 -24.98 14.48
C GLY A 799 1.47 -24.07 13.36
N LEU A 800 1.48 -24.58 12.13
CA LEU A 800 0.78 -23.93 11.01
C LEU A 800 -0.72 -23.97 11.28
N THR A 801 -1.38 -22.79 11.25
CA THR A 801 -2.74 -22.48 11.77
C THR A 801 -3.89 -23.39 11.30
N THR A 802 -3.62 -24.22 10.30
CA THR A 802 -4.65 -24.92 9.53
C THR A 802 -4.27 -26.36 9.20
N ILE A 803 -3.09 -26.85 9.60
CA ILE A 803 -2.48 -27.99 8.86
C ILE A 803 -1.93 -29.13 9.71
N THR A 804 -1.81 -28.98 11.02
CA THR A 804 -1.14 -30.03 11.80
C THR A 804 -2.06 -31.14 12.33
N ASN A 805 -3.39 -30.93 12.38
CA ASN A 805 -4.35 -31.98 12.78
C ASN A 805 -5.43 -32.20 11.71
N SER A 806 -5.50 -33.42 11.16
CA SER A 806 -6.63 -33.88 10.34
C SER A 806 -7.67 -34.51 11.28
N ALA A 807 -8.94 -34.10 11.19
CA ALA A 807 -10.04 -34.69 11.97
C ALA A 807 -10.35 -36.14 11.57
N PHE A 808 -9.77 -36.62 10.47
CA PHE A 808 -10.00 -37.98 9.96
C PHE A 808 -9.00 -39.02 10.50
N LEU A 809 -8.01 -38.64 11.32
CA LEU A 809 -6.96 -39.54 11.81
C LEU A 809 -6.66 -39.35 13.31
N ASN A 810 -6.70 -40.45 14.09
CA ASN A 810 -6.54 -40.48 15.55
C ASN A 810 -5.10 -40.80 16.05
N ASN A 811 -4.08 -40.82 15.18
CA ASN A 811 -2.72 -41.24 15.57
C ASN A 811 -1.68 -40.12 15.43
N ASP A 812 -1.07 -39.72 16.55
CA ASP A 812 -0.03 -38.67 16.66
C ASP A 812 1.28 -38.94 15.89
N ASN A 813 1.50 -40.17 15.41
CA ASN A 813 2.74 -40.57 14.74
C ASN A 813 2.76 -40.36 13.21
N ASP A 814 1.64 -39.98 12.59
CA ASP A 814 1.51 -39.84 11.13
C ASP A 814 1.31 -38.36 10.77
N ARG A 815 2.38 -37.55 10.86
CA ARG A 815 2.34 -36.13 10.50
C ARG A 815 2.11 -35.98 8.99
N ARG A 816 0.89 -35.63 8.59
CA ARG A 816 0.52 -35.37 7.19
C ARG A 816 0.37 -33.88 6.94
N ASP A 817 1.34 -33.31 6.23
CA ASP A 817 1.34 -31.89 5.88
C ASP A 817 0.30 -31.58 4.78
N ARG A 818 -0.18 -30.33 4.71
CA ARG A 818 -1.16 -29.83 3.73
C ARG A 818 -0.76 -28.47 3.12
N VAL A 819 0.52 -28.09 3.20
CA VAL A 819 1.06 -26.81 2.66
C VAL A 819 2.00 -27.06 1.50
N PHE A 820 1.77 -26.37 0.39
CA PHE A 820 2.74 -26.17 -0.67
C PHE A 820 3.41 -24.80 -0.54
N ILE A 821 4.73 -24.77 -0.57
CA ILE A 821 5.55 -23.55 -0.52
C ILE A 821 6.27 -23.37 -1.85
N ASN A 822 6.07 -22.22 -2.49
CA ASN A 822 6.76 -21.92 -3.76
C ASN A 822 8.15 -21.28 -3.57
N GLY A 823 8.53 -20.95 -2.34
CA GLY A 823 9.86 -20.42 -1.97
C GLY A 823 10.17 -19.01 -2.46
N SER A 824 9.21 -18.33 -3.10
CA SER A 824 9.39 -16.96 -3.62
C SER A 824 9.35 -15.87 -2.55
N ASP A 825 8.83 -16.19 -1.36
CA ASP A 825 8.67 -15.28 -0.24
C ASP A 825 7.88 -14.00 -0.58
N ARG A 826 7.89 -13.03 0.33
CA ARG A 826 7.35 -11.70 0.14
C ARG A 826 8.26 -10.89 -0.76
N THR A 827 7.74 -10.47 -1.91
CA THR A 827 8.44 -9.52 -2.78
C THR A 827 7.88 -8.11 -2.61
N ILE A 828 8.74 -7.10 -2.72
CA ILE A 828 8.31 -5.68 -2.58
C ILE A 828 7.72 -5.09 -3.87
N ALA A 829 7.96 -5.73 -5.03
CA ALA A 829 7.40 -5.29 -6.30
C ALA A 829 5.91 -5.68 -6.40
N GLU A 830 5.04 -4.72 -6.74
CA GLU A 830 3.62 -5.00 -7.01
C GLU A 830 3.39 -5.72 -8.34
N PRO A 831 4.06 -5.34 -9.45
CA PRO A 831 4.01 -6.10 -10.69
C PRO A 831 4.63 -7.48 -10.46
N SER A 832 3.78 -8.48 -10.25
CA SER A 832 4.20 -9.83 -9.87
C SER A 832 4.92 -10.52 -11.03
N THR A 833 6.11 -11.06 -10.75
CA THR A 833 6.94 -11.77 -11.73
C THR A 833 7.43 -13.10 -11.16
N VAL A 834 8.42 -13.05 -10.26
CA VAL A 834 9.02 -14.26 -9.65
C VAL A 834 8.01 -15.08 -8.86
N THR A 835 7.07 -14.43 -8.17
CA THR A 835 6.01 -15.11 -7.42
C THR A 835 5.08 -15.93 -8.32
N VAL A 836 4.73 -15.39 -9.50
CA VAL A 836 3.93 -16.09 -10.51
C VAL A 836 4.71 -17.26 -11.12
N ALA A 837 5.98 -17.03 -11.49
CA ALA A 837 6.83 -18.09 -12.03
C ALA A 837 7.03 -19.24 -11.03
N ALA A 838 7.23 -18.91 -9.75
CA ALA A 838 7.40 -19.88 -8.67
C ALA A 838 6.13 -20.71 -8.41
N ALA A 839 4.97 -20.05 -8.30
CA ALA A 839 3.69 -20.73 -8.13
C ALA A 839 3.38 -21.65 -9.31
N LEU A 840 3.61 -21.20 -10.54
CA LEU A 840 3.42 -22.01 -11.75
C LEU A 840 4.33 -23.25 -11.78
N GLN A 841 5.60 -23.09 -11.42
CA GLN A 841 6.54 -24.21 -11.33
C GLN A 841 6.12 -25.20 -10.23
N THR A 842 5.70 -24.71 -9.07
CA THR A 842 5.25 -25.54 -7.95
C THR A 842 4.02 -26.37 -8.34
N LEU A 843 3.06 -25.76 -9.03
CA LEU A 843 1.87 -26.45 -9.56
C LEU A 843 2.23 -27.46 -10.65
N THR A 844 3.24 -27.17 -11.48
CA THR A 844 3.74 -28.10 -12.50
C THR A 844 4.44 -29.31 -11.86
N GLU A 845 5.25 -29.10 -10.83
CA GLU A 845 5.86 -30.20 -10.07
C GLU A 845 4.79 -31.04 -9.38
N LEU A 846 3.78 -30.41 -8.78
CA LEU A 846 2.65 -31.10 -8.18
C LEU A 846 1.89 -31.96 -9.20
N LEU A 847 1.54 -31.40 -10.36
CA LEU A 847 0.86 -32.13 -11.44
C LEU A 847 1.63 -33.39 -11.83
N PHE A 848 2.92 -33.24 -12.12
CA PHE A 848 3.76 -34.36 -12.56
C PHE A 848 4.00 -35.37 -11.45
N TYR A 849 4.09 -34.91 -10.20
CA TYR A 849 4.21 -35.80 -9.07
C TYR A 849 2.96 -36.65 -8.88
N LEU A 850 1.78 -36.02 -8.86
CA LEU A 850 0.50 -36.73 -8.77
C LEU A 850 0.34 -37.74 -9.91
N ALA A 851 0.65 -37.34 -11.15
CA ALA A 851 0.57 -38.24 -12.30
C ALA A 851 1.52 -39.44 -12.17
N LYS A 852 2.79 -39.21 -11.79
CA LYS A 852 3.78 -40.28 -11.61
C LYS A 852 3.38 -41.26 -10.52
N GLN A 853 2.96 -40.74 -9.37
CA GLN A 853 2.59 -41.58 -8.24
C GLN A 853 1.29 -42.35 -8.54
N MET A 854 0.29 -41.71 -9.14
CA MET A 854 -0.95 -42.39 -9.55
C MET A 854 -0.69 -43.52 -10.56
N ARG A 855 0.20 -43.30 -11.53
CA ARG A 855 0.61 -44.36 -12.48
C ARG A 855 1.41 -45.47 -11.80
N HIS A 856 2.21 -45.14 -10.78
CA HIS A 856 2.95 -46.11 -9.98
C HIS A 856 2.02 -47.00 -9.15
N ASP A 857 1.04 -46.39 -8.47
CA ASP A 857 0.09 -47.10 -7.60
C ASP A 857 -0.92 -47.94 -8.40
N PHE A 858 -1.23 -47.52 -9.63
CA PHE A 858 -2.15 -48.18 -10.55
C PHE A 858 -1.50 -48.48 -11.92
N PRO A 859 -0.56 -49.43 -11.99
CA PRO A 859 0.20 -49.71 -13.22
C PRO A 859 -0.64 -50.34 -14.33
N LEU A 860 -1.73 -51.04 -13.97
CA LEU A 860 -2.56 -51.83 -14.90
C LEU A 860 -3.97 -51.25 -15.10
N SER A 861 -4.32 -50.12 -14.46
CA SER A 861 -5.62 -49.46 -14.63
C SER A 861 -5.46 -48.02 -15.12
N ASN A 862 -6.58 -47.38 -15.46
CA ASN A 862 -6.62 -45.97 -15.86
C ASN A 862 -7.31 -45.16 -14.76
N PRO A 863 -6.61 -44.90 -13.63
CA PRO A 863 -7.18 -44.26 -12.46
C PRO A 863 -7.70 -42.87 -12.83
N LEU A 864 -8.97 -42.58 -12.50
CA LEU A 864 -9.65 -41.32 -12.85
C LEU A 864 -9.56 -40.94 -14.34
N GLY A 865 -9.47 -41.95 -15.23
CA GLY A 865 -9.37 -41.75 -16.67
C GLY A 865 -7.96 -41.41 -17.16
N MET A 866 -6.94 -41.52 -16.31
CA MET A 866 -5.56 -41.22 -16.67
C MET A 866 -5.02 -42.17 -17.73
N THR A 867 -4.64 -41.62 -18.88
CA THR A 867 -4.09 -42.36 -20.03
C THR A 867 -2.57 -42.31 -20.11
N LEU A 868 -1.92 -41.30 -19.54
CA LEU A 868 -0.45 -41.12 -19.65
C LEU A 868 0.33 -42.32 -19.11
N THR A 869 1.29 -42.84 -19.89
CA THR A 869 2.20 -43.91 -19.47
C THR A 869 3.42 -43.39 -18.72
N SER A 870 4.17 -44.29 -18.09
CA SER A 870 5.45 -43.98 -17.44
C SER A 870 6.47 -43.35 -18.41
N GLU A 871 6.53 -43.81 -19.66
CA GLU A 871 7.39 -43.23 -20.71
C GLU A 871 6.96 -41.80 -21.05
N SER A 872 5.65 -41.55 -21.22
CA SER A 872 5.10 -40.22 -21.49
C SER A 872 5.44 -39.21 -20.38
N LEU A 873 5.35 -39.65 -19.12
CA LEU A 873 5.75 -38.84 -17.96
C LEU A 873 7.25 -38.59 -17.89
N MET A 874 8.08 -39.53 -18.36
CA MET A 874 9.52 -39.33 -18.49
C MET A 874 9.85 -38.28 -19.56
N VAL A 875 9.14 -38.30 -20.70
CA VAL A 875 9.28 -37.28 -21.74
C VAL A 875 8.92 -35.88 -21.23
N LEU A 876 7.79 -35.73 -20.52
CA LEU A 876 7.41 -34.46 -19.90
C LEU A 876 8.46 -34.00 -18.87
N ALA A 877 9.06 -34.92 -18.11
CA ALA A 877 10.15 -34.59 -17.20
C ALA A 877 11.41 -34.12 -17.94
N MET A 878 11.78 -34.73 -19.08
CA MET A 878 12.88 -34.24 -19.91
C MET A 878 12.61 -32.85 -20.47
N MET A 879 11.37 -32.59 -20.92
CA MET A 879 10.96 -31.26 -21.40
C MET A 879 11.06 -30.20 -20.29
N LYS A 880 10.68 -30.56 -19.05
CA LYS A 880 10.85 -29.71 -17.86
C LYS A 880 12.33 -29.37 -17.63
N GLU A 881 13.23 -30.34 -17.74
CA GLU A 881 14.66 -30.11 -17.58
C GLU A 881 15.21 -29.13 -18.62
N ASP A 882 14.82 -29.27 -19.88
CA ASP A 882 15.21 -28.34 -20.93
C ASP A 882 14.61 -26.95 -20.71
N PHE A 883 13.35 -26.86 -20.27
CA PHE A 883 12.71 -25.59 -19.91
C PHE A 883 13.53 -24.86 -18.83
N LEU A 884 13.83 -25.54 -17.71
CA LEU A 884 14.54 -24.94 -16.57
C LEU A 884 15.99 -24.59 -16.87
N ASN A 885 16.76 -25.53 -17.42
CA ASN A 885 18.21 -25.39 -17.54
C ASN A 885 18.64 -24.61 -18.80
N LYS A 886 17.78 -24.55 -19.83
CA LYS A 886 18.10 -23.91 -21.11
C LYS A 886 17.19 -22.72 -21.40
N ASN A 887 15.87 -22.92 -21.48
CA ASN A 887 14.99 -21.90 -22.02
C ASN A 887 14.82 -20.71 -21.07
N VAL A 888 14.56 -20.97 -19.78
CA VAL A 888 14.49 -19.95 -18.72
C VAL A 888 15.80 -19.16 -18.63
N VAL A 889 16.95 -19.86 -18.58
CA VAL A 889 18.28 -19.24 -18.52
C VAL A 889 18.54 -18.33 -19.71
N GLN A 890 18.15 -18.73 -20.93
CA GLN A 890 18.30 -17.89 -22.12
C GLN A 890 17.33 -16.71 -22.14
N ILE A 891 16.09 -16.85 -21.68
CA ILE A 891 15.13 -15.74 -21.66
C ILE A 891 15.55 -14.68 -20.63
N ILE A 892 15.88 -15.12 -19.42
CA ILE A 892 16.21 -14.25 -18.28
C ILE A 892 17.67 -13.76 -18.36
N GLY A 893 18.58 -14.56 -18.92
CA GLY A 893 20.02 -14.30 -18.98
C GLY A 893 20.74 -14.34 -17.64
N THR A 894 20.25 -15.15 -16.70
CA THR A 894 20.95 -15.53 -15.46
C THR A 894 20.89 -17.04 -15.27
N THR A 895 21.92 -17.62 -14.65
CA THR A 895 21.97 -19.06 -14.32
C THR A 895 21.24 -19.37 -13.02
N ALA A 896 21.06 -20.66 -12.70
CA ALA A 896 20.53 -21.10 -11.42
C ALA A 896 21.40 -20.68 -10.22
N GLN A 897 22.70 -20.43 -10.44
CA GLN A 897 23.64 -19.92 -9.45
C GLN A 897 23.54 -18.40 -9.27
N GLY A 898 22.73 -17.72 -10.08
CA GLY A 898 22.59 -16.25 -10.08
C GLY A 898 23.65 -15.52 -10.91
N GLU A 899 24.44 -16.23 -11.70
CA GLU A 899 25.47 -15.64 -12.56
C GLU A 899 24.84 -15.06 -13.83
N SER A 900 25.27 -13.87 -14.24
CA SER A 900 24.78 -13.23 -15.46
C SER A 900 25.41 -13.86 -16.70
N ILE A 901 24.60 -14.19 -17.70
CA ILE A 901 25.07 -14.71 -18.99
C ILE A 901 24.74 -13.76 -20.14
N LYS A 902 25.58 -13.77 -21.18
CA LYS A 902 25.33 -13.01 -22.40
C LYS A 902 24.33 -13.76 -23.29
N SER A 903 23.04 -13.61 -22.98
CA SER A 903 21.96 -14.16 -23.79
C SER A 903 21.55 -13.23 -24.93
N ILE A 904 21.57 -13.76 -26.16
CA ILE A 904 21.05 -13.08 -27.36
C ILE A 904 19.53 -12.87 -27.24
N THR A 905 18.81 -13.84 -26.67
CA THR A 905 17.35 -13.76 -26.48
C THR A 905 16.99 -12.61 -25.53
N LYS A 906 17.62 -12.54 -24.36
CA LYS A 906 17.42 -11.44 -23.39
C LYS A 906 17.75 -10.09 -24.04
N GLN A 907 18.89 -9.99 -24.71
CA GLN A 907 19.32 -8.74 -25.35
C GLN A 907 18.28 -8.27 -26.37
N ARG A 908 17.80 -9.17 -27.24
CA ARG A 908 16.76 -8.87 -28.23
C ARG A 908 15.44 -8.43 -27.58
N LEU A 909 15.02 -9.09 -26.50
CA LEU A 909 13.82 -8.71 -25.75
C LEU A 909 13.97 -7.30 -25.16
N CYS A 910 15.10 -7.02 -24.49
CA CYS A 910 15.37 -5.71 -23.91
C CYS A 910 15.45 -4.61 -24.97
N ASP A 911 16.13 -4.84 -26.09
CA ASP A 911 16.30 -3.85 -27.15
C ASP A 911 14.97 -3.51 -27.82
N ARG A 912 14.08 -4.50 -27.99
CA ARG A 912 12.74 -4.27 -28.53
C ARG A 912 11.79 -3.62 -27.52
N GLY A 913 11.87 -3.98 -26.24
CA GLY A 913 11.15 -3.26 -25.19
C GLY A 913 11.56 -1.78 -25.13
N ARG A 914 12.87 -1.50 -25.20
CA ARG A 914 13.40 -0.12 -25.27
C ARG A 914 13.00 0.61 -26.55
N TYR A 915 12.81 -0.11 -27.65
CA TYR A 915 12.31 0.46 -28.90
C TYR A 915 10.85 0.89 -28.73
N TRP A 916 9.97 0.03 -28.18
CA TRP A 916 8.58 0.41 -27.87
C TRP A 916 8.47 1.55 -26.85
N ALA A 917 9.38 1.64 -25.87
CA ALA A 917 9.45 2.79 -24.98
C ALA A 917 9.60 4.13 -25.72
N ASN A 918 10.26 4.16 -26.88
CA ASN A 918 10.36 5.38 -27.70
C ASN A 918 9.00 5.86 -28.19
N HIS A 919 8.04 4.95 -28.44
CA HIS A 919 6.68 5.33 -28.85
C HIS A 919 5.92 6.05 -27.74
N VAL A 920 6.28 5.76 -26.49
CA VAL A 920 5.66 6.34 -25.29
C VAL A 920 6.34 7.66 -24.92
N THR A 921 7.68 7.72 -25.00
CA THR A 921 8.44 8.94 -24.70
C THR A 921 8.49 9.94 -25.84
N GLU A 922 7.97 9.59 -27.03
CA GLU A 922 7.96 10.45 -28.20
C GLU A 922 7.26 11.79 -27.94
N THR A 923 6.02 11.74 -27.45
CA THR A 923 5.23 12.95 -27.21
C THR A 923 5.90 13.87 -26.19
N PRO A 924 6.30 13.41 -24.99
CA PRO A 924 6.99 14.30 -24.05
C PRO A 924 8.34 14.82 -24.58
N LEU A 925 9.08 14.02 -25.36
CA LEU A 925 10.32 14.47 -25.98
C LEU A 925 10.08 15.57 -27.03
N ALA A 926 9.12 15.39 -27.93
CA ALA A 926 8.79 16.37 -28.95
C ALA A 926 8.30 17.69 -28.35
N TRP A 927 7.50 17.61 -27.29
CA TRP A 927 7.07 18.79 -26.53
C TRP A 927 8.23 19.47 -25.81
N ALA A 928 9.16 18.71 -25.22
CA ALA A 928 10.34 19.28 -24.57
C ALA A 928 11.25 20.02 -25.57
N ILE A 929 11.47 19.45 -26.75
CA ILE A 929 12.23 20.10 -27.84
C ILE A 929 11.51 21.37 -28.29
N HIS A 930 10.18 21.31 -28.47
CA HIS A 930 9.40 22.48 -28.89
C HIS A 930 9.40 23.59 -27.84
N ALA A 931 9.24 23.24 -26.57
CA ALA A 931 9.29 24.18 -25.46
C ALA A 931 10.68 24.84 -25.36
N LEU A 932 11.76 24.08 -25.57
CA LEU A 932 13.11 24.63 -25.63
C LEU A 932 13.30 25.57 -26.83
N TYR A 933 12.75 25.20 -28.01
CA TYR A 933 12.75 26.06 -29.18
C TYR A 933 12.06 27.39 -28.88
N ILE A 934 10.83 27.38 -28.33
CA ILE A 934 10.09 28.60 -27.95
C ILE A 934 10.87 29.42 -26.93
N LEU A 935 11.44 28.77 -25.90
CA LEU A 935 12.22 29.45 -24.87
C LEU A 935 13.43 30.18 -25.48
N ILE A 936 14.11 29.58 -26.46
CA ILE A 936 15.24 30.20 -27.15
C ILE A 936 14.74 31.30 -28.09
N SER A 937 13.77 31.01 -28.95
CA SER A 937 13.39 31.89 -30.05
C SER A 937 12.60 33.12 -29.59
N VAL A 938 11.69 32.95 -28.62
CA VAL A 938 10.91 34.04 -28.00
C VAL A 938 11.71 34.67 -26.87
N GLY A 939 12.42 33.87 -26.06
CA GLY A 939 13.26 34.40 -24.99
C GLY A 939 14.39 35.31 -25.50
N TRP A 940 14.83 35.16 -26.75
CA TRP A 940 15.76 36.08 -27.40
C TRP A 940 15.22 37.51 -27.54
N ALA A 941 13.90 37.67 -27.65
CA ALA A 941 13.30 39.00 -27.73
C ALA A 941 13.45 39.79 -26.42
N ILE A 942 13.61 39.10 -25.28
CA ILE A 942 13.73 39.73 -23.96
C ILE A 942 14.99 40.62 -23.89
N PRO A 943 16.21 40.15 -24.21
CA PRO A 943 17.41 41.00 -24.22
C PRO A 943 17.62 41.82 -25.51
N PHE A 944 17.03 41.45 -26.66
CA PHE A 944 17.40 42.04 -27.96
C PHE A 944 16.25 42.73 -28.72
N GLY A 945 15.04 42.77 -28.17
CA GLY A 945 13.88 43.47 -28.76
C GLY A 945 13.28 42.81 -30.02
N HIS A 946 13.79 41.65 -30.44
CA HIS A 946 13.25 40.89 -31.57
C HIS A 946 13.40 39.38 -31.34
N ALA A 947 12.42 38.60 -31.81
CA ALA A 947 12.49 37.13 -31.76
C ALA A 947 13.51 36.59 -32.77
N LEU A 948 13.92 35.32 -32.60
CA LEU A 948 14.68 34.54 -33.58
C LEU A 948 13.83 33.41 -34.19
N PRO A 949 12.92 33.69 -35.15
CA PRO A 949 12.11 32.66 -35.77
C PRO A 949 12.97 31.76 -36.66
N LEU A 950 12.82 30.43 -36.55
CA LEU A 950 13.66 29.45 -37.24
C LEU A 950 13.64 29.63 -38.76
N VAL A 951 12.44 29.71 -39.35
CA VAL A 951 12.27 29.76 -40.81
C VAL A 951 12.78 31.08 -41.34
N LYS A 952 12.50 32.21 -40.69
CA LYS A 952 13.04 33.52 -41.04
C LYS A 952 14.56 33.58 -40.93
N THR A 953 15.16 33.03 -39.88
CA THR A 953 16.62 32.99 -39.72
C THR A 953 17.29 32.12 -40.79
N LEU A 954 16.77 30.92 -41.04
CA LEU A 954 17.30 30.03 -42.08
C LEU A 954 17.11 30.60 -43.49
N SER A 955 15.94 31.19 -43.78
CA SER A 955 15.65 31.81 -45.07
C SER A 955 16.53 33.04 -45.29
N GLY A 956 16.76 33.86 -44.25
CA GLY A 956 17.70 34.99 -44.31
C GLY A 956 19.13 34.55 -44.60
N LEU A 957 19.61 33.48 -43.97
CA LEU A 957 20.94 32.91 -44.26
C LEU A 957 21.02 32.39 -45.71
N LEU A 958 19.99 31.68 -46.19
CA LEU A 958 19.93 31.18 -47.56
C LEU A 958 19.85 32.30 -48.60
N PHE A 959 19.03 33.33 -48.39
CA PHE A 959 18.91 34.46 -49.30
C PHE A 959 20.20 35.26 -49.39
N ASN A 960 20.93 35.40 -48.28
CA ASN A 960 22.25 36.00 -48.25
C ASN A 960 23.30 35.16 -48.98
N LEU A 961 23.18 33.82 -48.95
CA LEU A 961 24.08 32.91 -49.67
C LEU A 961 23.86 32.93 -51.19
N VAL A 962 22.62 33.16 -51.64
CA VAL A 962 22.23 33.13 -53.07
C VAL A 962 22.14 34.55 -53.68
N ASN A 963 22.47 35.60 -52.93
CA ASN A 963 22.36 37.01 -53.35
C ASN A 963 20.99 37.35 -53.96
N LEU A 964 19.91 36.91 -53.31
CA LEU A 964 18.55 37.21 -53.75
C LEU A 964 18.27 38.73 -53.63
N SER A 965 17.57 39.32 -54.60
CA SER A 965 17.24 40.75 -54.58
C SER A 965 16.25 41.09 -53.46
N THR A 966 16.37 42.31 -52.93
CA THR A 966 15.55 42.83 -51.82
C THR A 966 14.05 42.77 -52.12
N ASP A 967 13.65 43.02 -53.37
CA ASP A 967 12.24 43.01 -53.79
C ASP A 967 11.61 41.62 -53.70
N ILE A 968 12.37 40.58 -54.07
CA ILE A 968 11.91 39.18 -53.97
C ILE A 968 11.83 38.77 -52.49
N THR A 969 12.79 39.19 -51.66
CA THR A 969 12.75 38.87 -50.22
C THR A 969 11.57 39.52 -49.51
N GLN A 970 11.16 40.73 -49.90
CA GLN A 970 9.98 41.40 -49.36
C GLN A 970 8.67 40.73 -49.82
N LEU A 971 8.60 40.28 -51.08
CA LEU A 971 7.46 39.52 -51.59
C LEU A 971 7.26 38.19 -50.83
N LEU A 972 8.36 37.52 -50.45
CA LEU A 972 8.34 36.25 -49.73
C LEU A 972 8.17 36.39 -48.21
N ALA A 973 8.38 37.59 -47.65
CA ALA A 973 8.37 37.80 -46.20
C ALA A 973 7.06 37.39 -45.50
N PRO A 974 5.84 37.65 -46.04
CA PRO A 974 4.60 37.19 -45.43
C PRO A 974 4.49 35.66 -45.41
N ILE A 975 4.98 34.99 -46.45
CA ILE A 975 4.97 33.51 -46.56
C ILE A 975 5.93 32.90 -45.53
N ILE A 976 7.12 33.49 -45.36
CA ILE A 976 8.11 33.05 -44.37
C ILE A 976 7.58 33.26 -42.95
N ALA A 977 6.96 34.41 -42.68
CA ALA A 977 6.34 34.68 -41.39
C ALA A 977 5.19 33.70 -41.10
N LEU A 978 4.35 33.40 -42.08
CA LEU A 978 3.29 32.39 -41.95
C LEU A 978 3.86 30.99 -41.71
N ALA A 979 4.96 30.63 -42.36
CA ALA A 979 5.67 29.37 -42.14
C ALA A 979 6.25 29.27 -40.72
N ASP A 980 6.81 30.35 -40.18
CA ASP A 980 7.26 30.42 -38.79
C ASP A 980 6.11 30.27 -37.80
N ILE A 981 4.99 30.99 -38.02
CA ILE A 981 3.78 30.86 -37.20
C ILE A 981 3.29 29.40 -37.22
N THR A 982 3.28 28.79 -38.40
CA THR A 982 2.93 27.37 -38.57
C THR A 982 3.89 26.47 -37.78
N PHE A 983 5.20 26.75 -37.79
CA PHE A 983 6.17 26.02 -36.99
C PHE A 983 5.98 26.23 -35.47
N TYR A 984 5.59 27.43 -35.03
CA TYR A 984 5.25 27.66 -33.62
C TYR A 984 3.99 26.90 -33.18
N ILE A 985 2.95 26.87 -34.01
CA ILE A 985 1.68 26.19 -33.72
C ILE A 985 1.83 24.67 -33.78
N PHE A 986 2.49 24.15 -34.84
CA PHE A 986 2.57 22.72 -35.13
C PHE A 986 3.94 22.11 -34.82
N GLY A 987 4.88 22.84 -34.21
CA GLY A 987 6.25 22.38 -34.04
C GLY A 987 6.38 21.08 -33.25
N ALA A 988 5.60 20.88 -32.18
CA ALA A 988 5.58 19.60 -31.45
C ALA A 988 5.17 18.41 -32.36
N TRP A 989 4.29 18.65 -33.33
CA TRP A 989 3.92 17.65 -34.34
C TRP A 989 5.06 17.42 -35.34
N LEU A 990 5.69 18.49 -35.84
CA LEU A 990 6.84 18.40 -36.76
C LEU A 990 8.04 17.70 -36.11
N TRP A 991 8.37 18.02 -34.86
CA TRP A 991 9.41 17.34 -34.09
C TRP A 991 9.10 15.86 -33.91
N THR A 992 7.82 15.51 -33.70
CA THR A 992 7.40 14.10 -33.66
C THR A 992 7.71 13.38 -34.96
N LEU A 993 7.42 13.99 -36.12
CA LEU A 993 7.78 13.42 -37.42
C LEU A 993 9.30 13.30 -37.59
N GLY A 994 10.07 14.32 -37.23
CA GLY A 994 11.53 14.30 -37.29
C GLY A 994 12.15 13.21 -36.42
N ILE A 995 11.66 13.06 -35.18
CA ILE A 995 12.09 11.99 -34.27
C ILE A 995 11.79 10.61 -34.87
N ARG A 996 10.58 10.42 -35.44
CA ARG A 996 10.20 9.15 -36.07
C ARG A 996 11.08 8.85 -37.28
N TYR A 997 11.34 9.84 -38.12
CA TYR A 997 12.20 9.71 -39.28
C TYR A 997 13.61 9.23 -38.89
N TYR A 998 14.24 9.90 -37.91
CA TYR A 998 15.57 9.52 -37.43
C TYR A 998 15.59 8.13 -36.76
N GLN A 999 14.50 7.75 -36.10
CA GLN A 999 14.38 6.45 -35.42
C GLN A 999 13.89 5.32 -36.33
N GLY A 1000 13.63 5.59 -37.62
CA GLY A 1000 13.10 4.60 -38.56
C GLY A 1000 11.68 4.11 -38.23
N ARG A 1001 10.86 4.94 -37.58
CA ARG A 1001 9.49 4.60 -37.14
C ARG A 1001 8.44 5.11 -38.12
N GLN A 1002 7.22 4.54 -38.06
CA GLN A 1002 6.10 4.93 -38.92
C GLN A 1002 5.71 6.41 -38.73
N LEU A 1003 5.89 7.23 -39.76
CA LEU A 1003 5.72 8.68 -39.68
C LEU A 1003 4.28 9.12 -39.35
N LEU A 1004 3.25 8.51 -39.94
CA LEU A 1004 1.85 8.93 -39.77
C LEU A 1004 1.07 8.07 -38.75
N ALA A 1005 1.75 7.37 -37.85
CA ALA A 1005 1.11 6.76 -36.69
C ALA A 1005 0.37 7.84 -35.86
N ARG A 1006 -0.76 7.52 -35.21
CA ARG A 1006 -1.45 8.51 -34.36
C ARG A 1006 -0.51 9.01 -33.26
N ILE A 1007 -0.64 10.27 -32.89
CA ILE A 1007 0.14 10.94 -31.85
C ILE A 1007 -0.73 11.00 -30.59
N GLY A 1008 -0.10 10.90 -29.42
CA GLY A 1008 -0.78 10.90 -28.13
C GLY A 1008 -0.57 9.61 -27.36
N LYS A 1009 -1.48 9.33 -26.41
CA LYS A 1009 -1.43 8.15 -25.55
C LYS A 1009 -1.40 6.88 -26.40
N ARG A 1010 -0.50 5.96 -26.05
CA ARG A 1010 -0.36 4.67 -26.74
C ARG A 1010 -1.34 3.65 -26.17
N THR A 1011 -1.89 2.84 -27.07
CA THR A 1011 -2.73 1.69 -26.72
C THR A 1011 -1.92 0.43 -26.98
N LEU A 1012 -1.82 -0.43 -25.96
CA LEU A 1012 -1.22 -1.76 -26.02
C LEU A 1012 -2.31 -2.80 -25.89
N VAL A 1013 -2.34 -3.75 -26.84
CA VAL A 1013 -3.22 -4.91 -26.82
C VAL A 1013 -2.37 -6.17 -26.68
N ILE A 1014 -2.64 -6.97 -25.66
CA ILE A 1014 -1.92 -8.21 -25.38
C ILE A 1014 -2.82 -9.38 -25.76
N GLY A 1015 -2.40 -10.15 -26.75
CA GLY A 1015 -3.04 -11.39 -27.20
C GLY A 1015 -2.19 -12.60 -26.86
N ASP A 1016 -2.62 -13.42 -25.91
CA ASP A 1016 -2.06 -14.75 -25.62
C ASP A 1016 -3.18 -15.62 -25.01
N VAL A 1017 -2.89 -16.86 -24.62
CA VAL A 1017 -3.82 -17.72 -23.87
C VAL A 1017 -4.35 -17.01 -22.63
N THR A 1018 -5.57 -17.37 -22.20
CA THR A 1018 -6.38 -16.60 -21.22
C THR A 1018 -5.60 -16.16 -19.98
N TRP A 1019 -5.00 -17.11 -19.26
CA TRP A 1019 -4.25 -16.83 -18.03
C TRP A 1019 -3.01 -15.95 -18.27
N VAL A 1020 -2.27 -16.12 -19.38
CA VAL A 1020 -1.09 -15.30 -19.72
C VAL A 1020 -1.49 -13.86 -20.02
N ASN A 1021 -2.54 -13.65 -20.83
CA ASN A 1021 -2.93 -12.29 -21.19
C ASN A 1021 -3.49 -11.51 -19.98
N GLN A 1022 -4.21 -12.17 -19.07
CA GLN A 1022 -4.68 -11.58 -17.81
C GLN A 1022 -3.52 -11.21 -16.88
N LEU A 1023 -2.58 -12.13 -16.67
CA LEU A 1023 -1.36 -11.88 -15.88
C LEU A 1023 -0.54 -10.71 -16.45
N LEU A 1024 -0.37 -10.67 -17.77
CA LEU A 1024 0.37 -9.59 -18.43
C LEU A 1024 -0.38 -8.26 -18.40
N GLN A 1025 -1.71 -8.26 -18.51
CA GLN A 1025 -2.48 -7.03 -18.36
C GLN A 1025 -2.31 -6.44 -16.96
N ALA A 1026 -2.42 -7.27 -15.91
CA ALA A 1026 -2.20 -6.85 -14.53
C ALA A 1026 -0.76 -6.35 -14.33
N TYR A 1027 0.23 -7.09 -14.84
CA TYR A 1027 1.65 -6.73 -14.76
C TYR A 1027 1.94 -5.38 -15.42
N VAL A 1028 1.58 -5.19 -16.70
CA VAL A 1028 1.90 -3.97 -17.45
C VAL A 1028 1.10 -2.77 -16.94
N SER A 1029 -0.15 -2.97 -16.51
CA SER A 1029 -0.95 -1.89 -15.90
C SER A 1029 -0.29 -1.40 -14.61
N LYS A 1030 0.20 -2.30 -13.75
CA LYS A 1030 0.92 -1.95 -12.52
C LYS A 1030 2.24 -1.21 -12.84
N LEU A 1031 2.99 -1.64 -13.87
CA LEU A 1031 4.21 -0.95 -14.33
C LEU A 1031 4.00 0.53 -14.70
N PHE A 1032 2.84 0.88 -15.27
CA PHE A 1032 2.54 2.23 -15.77
C PHE A 1032 1.60 3.05 -14.88
N SER A 1033 1.19 2.51 -13.74
CA SER A 1033 0.19 3.11 -12.85
C SER A 1033 0.59 4.48 -12.28
N LEU A 1034 1.88 4.72 -12.04
CA LEU A 1034 2.43 6.01 -11.60
C LEU A 1034 2.93 6.91 -12.73
N SER A 1035 2.84 6.44 -13.98
CA SER A 1035 3.27 7.20 -15.15
C SER A 1035 2.44 8.47 -15.33
N TYR A 1036 3.04 9.48 -15.95
CA TYR A 1036 2.38 10.72 -16.31
C TYR A 1036 1.41 10.48 -17.47
N GLY A 1037 0.30 11.22 -17.51
CA GLY A 1037 -0.73 11.07 -18.56
C GLY A 1037 -0.17 11.13 -20.00
N ILE A 1038 0.87 11.95 -20.22
CA ILE A 1038 1.55 12.10 -21.51
C ILE A 1038 2.50 10.94 -21.86
N ALA A 1039 2.91 10.13 -20.88
CA ALA A 1039 3.88 9.03 -21.00
C ALA A 1039 3.31 7.70 -20.49
N THR A 1040 1.97 7.55 -20.45
CA THR A 1040 1.29 6.32 -20.04
C THR A 1040 0.83 5.50 -21.24
N ILE A 1041 0.49 4.24 -20.99
CA ILE A 1041 -0.03 3.29 -21.97
C ILE A 1041 -1.40 2.82 -21.48
N GLU A 1042 -2.35 2.70 -22.40
CA GLU A 1042 -3.60 2.01 -22.14
C GLU A 1042 -3.47 0.53 -22.46
N VAL A 1043 -3.67 -0.33 -21.47
CA VAL A 1043 -3.42 -1.77 -21.59
C VAL A 1043 -4.73 -2.52 -21.69
N HIS A 1044 -4.90 -3.24 -22.79
CA HIS A 1044 -6.00 -4.15 -23.06
C HIS A 1044 -5.45 -5.55 -23.28
N SER A 1045 -6.23 -6.58 -22.96
CA SER A 1045 -5.85 -7.95 -23.26
C SER A 1045 -7.06 -8.81 -23.62
N ALA A 1046 -6.84 -9.85 -24.41
CA ALA A 1046 -7.87 -10.81 -24.77
C ALA A 1046 -7.23 -12.07 -25.37
N ASN A 1047 -7.96 -13.20 -25.33
CA ASN A 1047 -7.53 -14.41 -26.02
C ASN A 1047 -7.63 -14.20 -27.56
N PRO A 1048 -6.52 -14.33 -28.32
CA PRO A 1048 -6.49 -14.10 -29.76
C PRO A 1048 -7.24 -15.15 -30.59
N GLN A 1049 -7.56 -16.32 -30.03
CA GLN A 1049 -8.31 -17.37 -30.72
C GLN A 1049 -9.80 -17.04 -30.80
N ASN A 1050 -10.35 -16.43 -29.74
CA ASN A 1050 -11.80 -16.32 -29.55
C ASN A 1050 -12.28 -14.87 -29.43
N HIS A 1051 -11.58 -14.04 -28.66
CA HIS A 1051 -12.14 -12.78 -28.15
C HIS A 1051 -11.49 -11.53 -28.72
N LEU A 1052 -10.17 -11.55 -29.01
CA LEU A 1052 -9.41 -10.33 -29.30
C LEU A 1052 -10.00 -9.50 -30.44
N LEU A 1053 -10.38 -10.13 -31.56
CA LEU A 1053 -10.94 -9.40 -32.69
C LEU A 1053 -12.32 -8.80 -32.39
N HIS A 1054 -13.18 -9.53 -31.68
CA HIS A 1054 -14.51 -9.04 -31.31
C HIS A 1054 -14.44 -7.93 -30.25
N THR A 1055 -13.64 -8.15 -29.21
CA THR A 1055 -13.48 -7.21 -28.09
C THR A 1055 -12.72 -5.96 -28.51
N PHE A 1056 -11.72 -6.08 -29.42
CA PHE A 1056 -10.78 -4.99 -29.70
C PHE A 1056 -10.53 -4.67 -31.18
N GLY A 1057 -10.89 -5.55 -32.12
CA GLY A 1057 -10.62 -5.34 -33.55
C GLY A 1057 -11.14 -3.99 -34.07
N HIS A 1058 -12.34 -3.58 -33.66
CA HIS A 1058 -12.94 -2.29 -34.01
C HIS A 1058 -12.24 -1.06 -33.42
N ARG A 1059 -11.30 -1.24 -32.47
CA ARG A 1059 -10.52 -0.17 -31.81
C ARG A 1059 -9.08 -0.08 -32.32
N VAL A 1060 -8.67 -0.97 -33.21
CA VAL A 1060 -7.33 -0.97 -33.80
C VAL A 1060 -7.17 0.25 -34.71
N VAL A 1061 -6.13 1.04 -34.48
CA VAL A 1061 -5.83 2.25 -35.25
C VAL A 1061 -4.33 2.35 -35.53
N ARG A 1062 -3.96 3.31 -36.39
CA ARG A 1062 -2.56 3.60 -36.74
C ARG A 1062 -1.71 3.83 -35.49
N GLY A 1063 -0.71 2.99 -35.26
CA GLY A 1063 0.18 3.09 -34.10
C GLY A 1063 -0.36 2.47 -32.81
N THR A 1064 -1.42 1.66 -32.87
CA THR A 1064 -1.74 0.68 -31.83
C THR A 1064 -0.60 -0.34 -31.72
N LEU A 1065 -0.15 -0.65 -30.51
CA LEU A 1065 0.85 -1.68 -30.25
C LEU A 1065 0.14 -3.00 -29.93
N ILE A 1066 0.48 -4.08 -30.61
CA ILE A 1066 -0.08 -5.41 -30.37
C ILE A 1066 1.05 -6.37 -30.01
N TRP A 1067 0.98 -6.96 -28.83
CA TRP A 1067 1.83 -8.07 -28.41
C TRP A 1067 1.07 -9.37 -28.64
N LEU A 1068 1.60 -10.26 -29.48
CA LEU A 1068 0.90 -11.48 -29.88
C LEU A 1068 1.74 -12.72 -29.55
N GLY A 1069 1.30 -13.51 -28.57
CA GLY A 1069 1.87 -14.81 -28.25
C GLY A 1069 1.30 -15.90 -29.14
N ILE A 1070 2.20 -16.62 -29.83
CA ILE A 1070 1.86 -17.63 -30.82
C ILE A 1070 2.41 -18.98 -30.34
N PRO A 1071 1.54 -20.02 -30.17
CA PRO A 1071 2.00 -21.36 -29.85
C PRO A 1071 2.71 -22.02 -31.04
N ASP A 1072 3.50 -23.05 -30.76
CA ASP A 1072 4.29 -23.74 -31.79
C ASP A 1072 3.42 -24.75 -32.56
N GLY A 1073 2.90 -24.36 -33.73
CA GLY A 1073 2.01 -25.21 -34.51
C GLY A 1073 2.67 -26.42 -35.18
N ARG A 1074 4.00 -26.56 -35.12
CA ARG A 1074 4.71 -27.75 -35.63
C ARG A 1074 4.48 -29.01 -34.80
N ARG A 1075 3.87 -28.86 -33.63
CA ARG A 1075 3.86 -29.87 -32.57
C ARG A 1075 2.69 -30.83 -32.63
N GLY A 1076 1.57 -30.43 -33.25
CA GLY A 1076 0.41 -31.30 -33.44
C GLY A 1076 -0.70 -30.57 -34.21
N GLN A 1077 -1.73 -31.31 -34.65
CA GLN A 1077 -2.83 -30.74 -35.44
C GLN A 1077 -3.60 -29.67 -34.65
N GLN A 1078 -3.90 -29.94 -33.37
CA GLN A 1078 -4.54 -28.96 -32.50
C GLN A 1078 -3.70 -27.69 -32.34
N GLN A 1079 -2.40 -27.82 -32.07
CA GLN A 1079 -1.50 -26.68 -31.94
C GLN A 1079 -1.36 -25.90 -33.25
N GLN A 1080 -1.37 -26.59 -34.40
CA GLN A 1080 -1.36 -25.97 -35.72
C GLN A 1080 -2.64 -25.15 -35.96
N ALA A 1081 -3.81 -25.69 -35.60
CA ALA A 1081 -5.07 -24.98 -35.70
C ALA A 1081 -5.07 -23.72 -34.83
N VAL A 1082 -4.54 -23.82 -33.62
CA VAL A 1082 -4.39 -22.68 -32.71
C VAL A 1082 -3.42 -21.64 -33.27
N GLU A 1083 -2.21 -22.05 -33.70
CA GLU A 1083 -1.21 -21.16 -34.31
C GLU A 1083 -1.84 -20.38 -35.49
N ASN A 1084 -2.54 -21.09 -36.38
CA ASN A 1084 -3.21 -20.49 -37.52
C ASN A 1084 -4.29 -19.47 -37.09
N ALA A 1085 -5.12 -19.79 -36.09
CA ALA A 1085 -6.12 -18.88 -35.58
C ALA A 1085 -5.49 -17.59 -35.04
N VAL A 1086 -4.43 -17.71 -34.24
CA VAL A 1086 -3.71 -16.55 -33.69
C VAL A 1086 -3.06 -15.71 -34.80
N ILE A 1087 -2.41 -16.35 -35.77
CA ILE A 1087 -1.81 -15.66 -36.93
C ILE A 1087 -2.89 -14.92 -37.74
N MET A 1088 -4.04 -15.55 -37.95
CA MET A 1088 -5.16 -14.94 -38.67
C MET A 1088 -5.70 -13.71 -37.94
N THR A 1089 -5.90 -13.78 -36.63
CA THR A 1089 -6.28 -12.63 -35.80
C THR A 1089 -5.26 -11.50 -35.91
N GLY A 1090 -3.96 -11.82 -35.84
CA GLY A 1090 -2.89 -10.84 -36.04
C GLY A 1090 -2.91 -10.20 -37.43
N LYS A 1091 -3.15 -10.99 -38.49
CA LYS A 1091 -3.25 -10.49 -39.87
C LYS A 1091 -4.48 -9.62 -40.07
N GLN A 1092 -5.62 -9.99 -39.49
CA GLN A 1092 -6.84 -9.17 -39.53
C GLN A 1092 -6.62 -7.83 -38.82
N ALA A 1093 -5.99 -7.82 -37.64
CA ALA A 1093 -5.64 -6.58 -36.95
C ALA A 1093 -4.64 -5.73 -37.76
N ASN A 1094 -3.64 -6.35 -38.41
CA ASN A 1094 -2.71 -5.66 -39.30
C ASN A 1094 -3.39 -5.12 -40.56
N GLY A 1095 -4.46 -5.78 -41.03
CA GLY A 1095 -5.25 -5.37 -42.19
C GLY A 1095 -6.04 -4.08 -41.98
N ILE A 1096 -6.29 -3.68 -40.73
CA ILE A 1096 -6.94 -2.43 -40.38
C ILE A 1096 -5.93 -1.29 -40.56
N LYS A 1097 -5.87 -0.73 -41.77
CA LYS A 1097 -4.93 0.32 -42.16
C LYS A 1097 -5.62 1.59 -42.61
N ASN A 1098 -4.98 2.72 -42.33
CA ASN A 1098 -5.33 4.02 -42.88
C ASN A 1098 -4.04 4.74 -43.29
N LEU A 1099 -4.00 5.40 -44.46
CA LEU A 1099 -2.76 5.91 -45.08
C LEU A 1099 -1.64 4.85 -45.14
N ASN A 1100 -2.00 3.61 -45.47
CA ASN A 1100 -1.11 2.43 -45.51
C ASN A 1100 -0.35 2.12 -44.19
N ILE A 1101 -0.81 2.68 -43.07
CA ILE A 1101 -0.25 2.45 -41.74
C ILE A 1101 -1.30 1.75 -40.88
N GLY A 1102 -0.89 0.76 -40.10
CA GLY A 1102 -1.75 -0.05 -39.25
C GLY A 1102 -1.24 -0.15 -37.82
N ALA A 1103 -1.59 -1.25 -37.15
CA ALA A 1103 -0.99 -1.61 -35.87
C ALA A 1103 0.48 -2.03 -36.03
N GLU A 1104 1.28 -1.79 -34.99
CA GLU A 1104 2.60 -2.39 -34.87
C GLU A 1104 2.49 -3.69 -34.06
N ILE A 1105 2.77 -4.82 -34.71
CA ILE A 1105 2.58 -6.14 -34.13
C ILE A 1105 3.94 -6.79 -33.84
N VAL A 1106 4.20 -7.06 -32.56
CA VAL A 1106 5.30 -7.90 -32.11
C VAL A 1106 4.76 -9.30 -31.82
N ALA A 1107 5.12 -10.26 -32.65
CA ALA A 1107 4.78 -11.67 -32.47
C ALA A 1107 5.90 -12.39 -31.71
N VAL A 1108 5.55 -13.16 -30.68
CA VAL A 1108 6.49 -13.99 -29.89
C VAL A 1108 6.06 -15.45 -29.95
N GLY A 1109 7.02 -16.35 -30.18
CA GLY A 1109 6.74 -17.79 -30.25
C GLY A 1109 7.98 -18.58 -30.62
N GLN A 1110 7.87 -19.90 -30.63
CA GLN A 1110 8.98 -20.82 -30.87
C GLN A 1110 9.13 -21.24 -32.34
N ASN A 1111 8.09 -21.07 -33.17
CA ASN A 1111 8.11 -21.44 -34.58
C ASN A 1111 8.80 -20.38 -35.45
N PRO A 1112 9.94 -20.68 -36.10
CA PRO A 1112 10.63 -19.71 -36.97
C PRO A 1112 9.78 -19.22 -38.15
N ALA A 1113 8.75 -19.96 -38.56
CA ALA A 1113 7.85 -19.57 -39.64
C ALA A 1113 7.08 -18.27 -39.35
N ILE A 1114 6.93 -17.89 -38.07
CA ILE A 1114 6.30 -16.64 -37.65
C ILE A 1114 7.00 -15.43 -38.30
N ALA A 1115 8.32 -15.49 -38.49
CA ALA A 1115 9.11 -14.41 -39.10
C ALA A 1115 8.70 -14.10 -40.55
N ARG A 1116 8.02 -15.03 -41.23
CA ARG A 1116 7.57 -14.88 -42.62
C ARG A 1116 6.12 -14.41 -42.74
N GLN A 1117 5.43 -14.17 -41.61
CA GLN A 1117 3.99 -13.83 -41.60
C GLN A 1117 3.69 -12.34 -41.82
N GLY A 1118 4.72 -11.50 -42.02
CA GLY A 1118 4.54 -10.08 -42.32
C GLY A 1118 4.17 -9.20 -41.12
N PHE A 1119 4.45 -9.66 -39.90
CA PHE A 1119 4.34 -8.84 -38.69
C PHE A 1119 5.49 -7.82 -38.58
N SER A 1120 5.30 -6.77 -37.79
CA SER A 1120 6.29 -5.69 -37.64
C SER A 1120 7.60 -6.20 -37.05
N GLN A 1121 7.51 -7.13 -36.09
CA GLN A 1121 8.65 -7.84 -35.55
C GLN A 1121 8.24 -9.25 -35.11
N SER A 1122 9.13 -10.21 -35.31
CA SER A 1122 9.00 -11.55 -34.73
C SER A 1122 10.16 -11.82 -33.77
N LEU A 1123 9.81 -12.33 -32.58
CA LEU A 1123 10.71 -12.74 -31.51
C LEU A 1123 10.64 -14.26 -31.40
N ILE A 1124 11.64 -14.93 -32.00
CA ILE A 1124 11.71 -16.39 -31.98
C ILE A 1124 12.42 -16.84 -30.71
N LEU A 1125 11.69 -17.54 -29.85
CA LEU A 1125 12.23 -18.19 -28.66
C LEU A 1125 12.91 -19.51 -29.03
N ASN A 1126 13.87 -19.94 -28.22
CA ASN A 1126 14.56 -21.19 -28.46
C ASN A 1126 13.57 -22.36 -28.39
N SER A 1127 13.74 -23.32 -29.29
CA SER A 1127 12.88 -24.48 -29.41
C SER A 1127 13.68 -25.75 -29.09
N ASN A 1128 13.09 -26.67 -28.36
CA ASN A 1128 13.72 -27.96 -28.06
C ASN A 1128 13.61 -28.91 -29.28
N ASN A 1129 14.51 -29.90 -29.33
CA ASN A 1129 14.62 -30.84 -30.45
C ASN A 1129 13.71 -32.07 -30.24
N ASP A 1130 12.62 -32.15 -31.01
CA ASP A 1130 11.61 -33.22 -30.90
C ASP A 1130 12.13 -34.61 -31.25
N GLY A 1131 13.15 -34.71 -32.10
CA GLY A 1131 13.73 -35.99 -32.48
C GLY A 1131 14.35 -36.74 -31.30
N ILE A 1132 14.46 -36.10 -30.13
CA ILE A 1132 14.92 -36.70 -28.88
C ILE A 1132 13.74 -37.27 -28.07
N TYR A 1133 12.57 -36.62 -28.10
CA TYR A 1133 11.45 -36.94 -27.20
C TYR A 1133 10.56 -38.08 -27.68
N PHE A 1134 10.30 -38.18 -28.99
CA PHE A 1134 9.32 -39.14 -29.55
C PHE A 1134 9.99 -40.30 -30.31
N ARG A 1135 11.15 -40.77 -29.84
CA ARG A 1135 11.85 -41.91 -30.47
C ARG A 1135 11.11 -43.23 -30.31
N ASN A 1136 10.28 -43.35 -29.28
CA ASN A 1136 9.52 -44.57 -28.99
C ASN A 1136 8.11 -44.49 -29.64
N PRO A 1137 7.71 -45.47 -30.49
CA PRO A 1137 6.39 -45.52 -31.11
C PRO A 1137 5.23 -45.47 -30.10
N ALA A 1138 5.35 -46.11 -28.94
CA ALA A 1138 4.29 -46.14 -27.91
C ALA A 1138 3.97 -44.75 -27.32
N VAL A 1139 4.95 -43.84 -27.30
CA VAL A 1139 4.77 -42.45 -26.86
C VAL A 1139 4.09 -41.60 -27.95
N THR A 1140 4.15 -42.05 -29.20
CA THR A 1140 3.58 -41.33 -30.35
C THR A 1140 2.05 -41.31 -30.33
N GLU A 1141 1.42 -42.36 -29.80
CA GLU A 1141 -0.04 -42.43 -29.64
C GLU A 1141 -0.57 -41.41 -28.63
N GLN A 1142 0.26 -40.97 -27.67
CA GLN A 1142 -0.09 -40.00 -26.63
C GLN A 1142 0.44 -38.59 -26.93
N LYS A 1143 0.99 -38.39 -28.13
CA LYS A 1143 1.69 -37.16 -28.52
C LYS A 1143 0.83 -35.91 -28.36
N GLU A 1144 -0.45 -35.97 -28.71
CA GLU A 1144 -1.34 -34.81 -28.62
C GLU A 1144 -1.53 -34.33 -27.17
N GLN A 1145 -1.76 -35.26 -26.24
CA GLN A 1145 -1.88 -34.97 -24.81
C GLN A 1145 -0.56 -34.43 -24.22
N ILE A 1146 0.58 -35.01 -24.60
CA ILE A 1146 1.92 -34.53 -24.19
C ILE A 1146 2.17 -33.11 -24.70
N GLU A 1147 1.85 -32.82 -25.95
CA GLU A 1147 2.06 -31.49 -26.53
C GLU A 1147 1.08 -30.44 -25.97
N GLN A 1148 -0.13 -30.84 -25.60
CA GLN A 1148 -1.06 -29.97 -24.87
C GLN A 1148 -0.49 -29.56 -23.51
N LEU A 1149 0.02 -30.53 -22.73
CA LEU A 1149 0.68 -30.27 -21.44
C LEU A 1149 1.98 -29.48 -21.61
N ARG A 1150 2.74 -29.73 -22.67
CA ARG A 1150 3.97 -28.99 -22.96
C ARG A 1150 3.69 -27.52 -23.28
N GLU A 1151 2.72 -27.23 -24.15
CA GLU A 1151 2.33 -25.85 -24.45
C GLU A 1151 1.82 -25.14 -23.20
N SER A 1152 1.01 -25.85 -22.42
CA SER A 1152 0.46 -25.36 -21.16
C SER A 1152 1.54 -25.01 -20.12
N CYS A 1153 2.37 -25.98 -19.74
CA CYS A 1153 3.30 -25.86 -18.62
C CYS A 1153 4.59 -25.12 -19.00
N PHE A 1154 5.01 -25.19 -20.27
CA PHE A 1154 6.31 -24.64 -20.71
C PHE A 1154 6.17 -23.60 -21.82
N GLY A 1155 5.44 -23.90 -22.90
CA GLY A 1155 5.36 -23.02 -24.08
C GLY A 1155 4.80 -21.64 -23.77
N ALA A 1156 3.65 -21.59 -23.09
CA ALA A 1156 3.01 -20.36 -22.62
C ALA A 1156 3.84 -19.68 -21.50
N SER A 1157 4.48 -20.46 -20.63
CA SER A 1157 5.37 -19.96 -19.57
C SER A 1157 6.59 -19.24 -20.14
N GLU A 1158 7.21 -19.77 -21.20
CA GLU A 1158 8.32 -19.12 -21.90
C GLU A 1158 7.89 -17.77 -22.50
N ARG A 1159 6.68 -17.70 -23.08
CA ARG A 1159 6.13 -16.44 -23.59
C ARG A 1159 5.87 -15.45 -22.46
N LEU A 1160 5.30 -15.88 -21.34
CA LEU A 1160 5.10 -15.05 -20.15
C LEU A 1160 6.42 -14.47 -19.62
N LEU A 1161 7.46 -15.31 -19.46
CA LEU A 1161 8.78 -14.86 -19.00
C LEU A 1161 9.45 -13.90 -19.98
N ALA A 1162 9.34 -14.17 -21.28
CA ALA A 1162 9.85 -13.27 -22.32
C ALA A 1162 9.14 -11.92 -22.30
N SER A 1163 7.82 -11.92 -22.10
CA SER A 1163 7.01 -10.71 -21.93
C SER A 1163 7.43 -9.91 -20.70
N TYR A 1164 7.71 -10.56 -19.55
CA TYR A 1164 8.21 -9.85 -18.37
C TYR A 1164 9.51 -9.08 -18.67
N VAL A 1165 10.49 -9.71 -19.30
CA VAL A 1165 11.76 -9.06 -19.67
C VAL A 1165 11.52 -7.90 -20.65
N PHE A 1166 10.66 -8.11 -21.63
CA PHE A 1166 10.33 -7.11 -22.65
C PHE A 1166 9.64 -5.87 -22.04
N PHE A 1167 8.57 -6.07 -21.28
CA PHE A 1167 7.79 -4.98 -20.70
C PHE A 1167 8.50 -4.29 -19.55
N TRP A 1168 9.34 -4.99 -18.78
CA TRP A 1168 10.26 -4.36 -17.83
C TRP A 1168 11.21 -3.39 -18.52
N ALA A 1169 11.87 -3.81 -19.60
CA ALA A 1169 12.80 -2.95 -20.34
C ALA A 1169 12.11 -1.72 -20.94
N LEU A 1170 10.86 -1.90 -21.39
CA LEU A 1170 9.98 -0.84 -21.84
C LEU A 1170 9.68 0.16 -20.72
N ALA A 1171 9.15 -0.31 -19.58
CA ALA A 1171 8.73 0.54 -18.46
C ALA A 1171 9.93 1.27 -17.83
N LYS A 1172 11.04 0.55 -17.61
CA LYS A 1172 12.28 1.12 -17.07
C LYS A 1172 12.78 2.29 -17.89
N LYS A 1173 12.75 2.19 -19.22
CA LYS A 1173 13.18 3.28 -20.10
C LYS A 1173 12.23 4.47 -20.01
N VAL A 1174 10.91 4.25 -20.04
CA VAL A 1174 9.93 5.33 -19.89
C VAL A 1174 10.08 6.03 -18.52
N ALA A 1175 10.17 5.25 -17.45
CA ALA A 1175 10.32 5.76 -16.08
C ALA A 1175 11.66 6.46 -15.83
N SER A 1176 12.67 6.19 -16.65
CA SER A 1176 13.96 6.90 -16.60
C SER A 1176 13.97 8.23 -17.35
N PHE A 1177 12.89 8.58 -18.07
CA PHE A 1177 12.82 9.80 -18.88
C PHE A 1177 13.01 11.05 -18.01
N PRO A 1178 13.92 11.98 -18.38
CA PRO A 1178 14.14 13.21 -17.63
C PRO A 1178 12.83 13.99 -17.40
N LEU A 1179 12.64 14.56 -16.21
CA LEU A 1179 11.44 15.32 -15.80
C LEU A 1179 10.14 14.51 -15.60
N LEU A 1180 10.07 13.26 -16.09
CA LEU A 1180 8.90 12.38 -15.94
C LEU A 1180 9.23 11.09 -15.18
N LYS A 1181 10.19 11.16 -14.24
CA LYS A 1181 10.60 9.98 -13.47
C LYS A 1181 9.49 9.49 -12.54
N TYR A 1182 9.33 8.18 -12.45
CA TYR A 1182 8.42 7.53 -11.52
C TYR A 1182 8.93 6.14 -11.11
N GLU A 1183 8.45 5.62 -9.99
CA GLU A 1183 8.73 4.25 -9.55
C GLU A 1183 7.79 3.29 -10.30
N TYR A 1184 8.32 2.47 -11.20
CA TYR A 1184 7.53 1.55 -12.04
C TYR A 1184 7.28 0.19 -11.38
N TRP A 1185 7.74 -0.01 -10.15
CA TRP A 1185 7.49 -1.22 -9.35
C TRP A 1185 6.38 -1.04 -8.30
N LYS A 1186 5.72 0.12 -8.29
CA LYS A 1186 4.64 0.48 -7.38
C LYS A 1186 3.46 1.10 -8.11
N SER A 1187 2.31 1.07 -7.45
CA SER A 1187 1.12 1.81 -7.86
C SER A 1187 0.68 2.83 -6.82
N GLN A 1188 -0.31 3.66 -7.19
CA GLN A 1188 -0.88 4.64 -6.27
C GLN A 1188 -1.67 3.96 -5.13
N SER A 1189 -2.34 2.85 -5.43
CA SER A 1189 -3.13 2.10 -4.43
C SER A 1189 -2.27 1.15 -3.59
N ARG A 1190 -1.11 0.70 -4.10
CA ARG A 1190 -0.27 -0.31 -3.46
C ARG A 1190 -1.02 -1.60 -3.09
N THR A 1191 -2.09 -1.93 -3.82
CA THR A 1191 -2.93 -3.12 -3.59
C THR A 1191 -2.29 -4.37 -4.20
N LYS A 1192 -1.18 -4.84 -3.62
CA LYS A 1192 -0.64 -6.18 -3.89
C LYS A 1192 -1.45 -7.27 -3.20
N VAL A 1193 -2.02 -6.92 -2.05
CA VAL A 1193 -2.90 -7.76 -1.23
C VAL A 1193 -4.28 -7.11 -1.25
N MET A 1194 -5.33 -7.89 -1.50
CA MET A 1194 -6.69 -7.38 -1.43
C MET A 1194 -7.08 -7.27 0.06
N THR A 1195 -7.18 -6.03 0.56
CA THR A 1195 -7.41 -5.72 1.99
C THR A 1195 -8.85 -5.39 2.33
N THR A 1196 -9.71 -5.14 1.36
CA THR A 1196 -11.13 -4.80 1.56
C THR A 1196 -12.04 -5.94 1.12
N ALA A 1197 -13.03 -6.23 1.96
CA ALA A 1197 -14.06 -7.21 1.70
C ALA A 1197 -15.10 -6.67 0.68
N ALA A 1198 -15.80 -7.58 -0.01
CA ALA A 1198 -17.21 -7.34 -0.29
C ALA A 1198 -17.96 -7.27 1.07
N PRO A 1199 -19.03 -6.48 1.23
CA PRO A 1199 -19.75 -6.34 2.49
C PRO A 1199 -20.45 -7.66 2.84
N VAL A 1200 -19.69 -8.57 3.43
CA VAL A 1200 -20.18 -9.78 4.06
C VAL A 1200 -19.77 -9.60 5.51
N GLU A 1201 -20.74 -9.19 6.33
CA GLU A 1201 -20.58 -9.21 7.79
C GLU A 1201 -19.99 -10.57 8.16
N GLY A 1202 -18.97 -10.59 9.03
CA GLY A 1202 -18.23 -11.82 9.31
C GLY A 1202 -19.21 -12.96 9.60
N LEU A 1203 -19.29 -13.94 8.70
CA LEU A 1203 -20.25 -15.03 8.77
C LEU A 1203 -20.25 -15.61 10.18
N ASP A 1204 -21.42 -15.56 10.85
CA ASP A 1204 -21.60 -16.16 12.16
C ASP A 1204 -21.53 -17.68 12.00
N LEU A 1205 -20.40 -18.25 12.44
CA LEU A 1205 -20.14 -19.70 12.37
C LEU A 1205 -21.23 -20.51 13.08
N ASN A 1206 -21.93 -19.92 14.07
CA ASN A 1206 -23.05 -20.57 14.76
C ASN A 1206 -24.29 -20.67 13.86
N GLN A 1207 -24.59 -19.64 13.08
CA GLN A 1207 -25.69 -19.70 12.09
C GLN A 1207 -25.39 -20.70 10.97
N LEU A 1208 -24.12 -20.82 10.60
CA LEU A 1208 -23.64 -21.79 9.62
C LEU A 1208 -23.80 -23.23 10.13
N ASP A 1209 -23.53 -23.48 11.42
CA ASP A 1209 -23.71 -24.79 12.06
C ASP A 1209 -25.20 -25.17 12.19
N GLU A 1210 -26.07 -24.24 12.60
CA GLU A 1210 -27.52 -24.47 12.66
C GLU A 1210 -28.12 -24.80 11.28
N ARG A 1211 -27.76 -24.01 10.25
CA ARG A 1211 -28.24 -24.25 8.87
C ARG A 1211 -27.68 -25.53 8.28
N SER A 1212 -26.39 -25.82 8.50
CA SER A 1212 -25.77 -27.05 8.01
C SER A 1212 -26.38 -28.30 8.67
N ARG A 1213 -26.70 -28.24 9.97
CA ARG A 1213 -27.40 -29.33 10.67
C ARG A 1213 -28.83 -29.52 10.16
N GLN A 1214 -29.55 -28.43 9.88
CA GLN A 1214 -30.90 -28.48 9.29
C GLN A 1214 -30.88 -29.06 7.86
N GLU A 1215 -29.92 -28.65 7.02
CA GLU A 1215 -29.76 -29.19 5.66
C GLU A 1215 -29.32 -30.67 5.68
N ALA A 1216 -28.41 -31.05 6.59
CA ALA A 1216 -27.98 -32.43 6.77
C ALA A 1216 -29.10 -33.34 7.33
N GLN A 1217 -29.98 -32.81 8.18
CA GLN A 1217 -31.18 -33.50 8.63
C GLN A 1217 -32.20 -33.68 7.50
N MET A 1218 -32.44 -32.64 6.68
CA MET A 1218 -33.30 -32.77 5.51
C MET A 1218 -32.78 -33.79 4.49
N ARG A 1219 -31.46 -33.84 4.24
CA ARG A 1219 -30.83 -34.83 3.35
C ARG A 1219 -30.79 -36.26 3.92
N LYS A 1220 -31.02 -36.45 5.21
CA LYS A 1220 -31.21 -37.78 5.83
C LYS A 1220 -32.67 -38.24 5.82
N CYS A 1221 -33.61 -37.33 5.66
CA CYS A 1221 -35.05 -37.62 5.54
C CYS A 1221 -35.50 -37.91 4.10
N VAL A 1222 -34.65 -37.65 3.10
CA VAL A 1222 -34.81 -38.02 1.68
C VAL A 1222 -33.82 -39.12 1.37
#